data_AF-A0A443SP88-F1
#
_entry.id   AF-A0A443SP88-F1
#
_cell.length_a   1.000
_cell.length_b   1.000
_cell.length_c   1.000
_cell.angle_alpha   90.00
_cell.angle_beta   90.00
_cell.angle_gamma   90.00
#
_symmetry.space_group_name_H-M   'P 1'
#
loop_
_entity.id
_entity.type
_entity.pdbx_description
1 polymer ?
#
loop_
_entity_poly.entity_id
_entity_poly.type
_entity_poly.pdbx_seq_one_letter_code
_entity_poly.pdbx_strand_id
1 'polypeptide(L)'
;METSKECDFIVLLESTRKQFCDDKWDQTQRENAAKQLINAIELSRSEGAIRDGCDLLSHIVNSTKNEGFDSTFLQTLLNSLILKLLNVHSTLHIQSSLLKCFKCVVKNWSTSKGFDVEVLVSVINNVNRQINERFNEKSDDLWNELLWTNVILNSVRVIKCSLTFCDLTIPSQKSLNTILGFLKVFSFYGLAGYNVKKASVCPIFASPLNQYIPDELESSPVNRNHRNQRKRKPRQKRQHGNDDNDDNSEFSAAEQRGASTPSESEQSTAEYSKLNAIDLKAIIKQNSLKIRIACYESLCAVVKKVEKRTLFGYWSSFIPDSSGIGTTEFSVITTVLKDPSAKVRYKALYFLHELLLYGKNYVFTLIEGRKSQSKHPFTTVSQTLAGMIVELHRASNLILFAETNNEVLLHALKFLSSLIAVTPYNKLDDGLMSVVLNKSIVLMNSESLQNSCLAFFVNVFSLKPAPNALIHWCSSTEGKQHIELLLYYSFKKSSTLDSISQCNESLIFLSTFLDSGVKHESINITKVLNLAINISCHEVTLINPVLQSLVCKYLQSVALYIKSMNSIEVTDQERVINFWHNIFKTRLMCDFQESSTHIPSSSVTTIIDFISAVRSDTFELFEAWFKHHLISLIINKVKSETTISNQASAVRCLGVFLSFPSLIEDLSFVMDTTFICRDLISQFPTAVNREKHPLIHQSLWSFANVNDTLKKFYLNNEEITVDFLLENGRLSMQVLQLKMTSIVEENVHTNVVRCLSSLMQLLLQPERHALNKNAINCFVVEVTSKLISFLNKTKSFKLQWNVCSAFSSLLSNECYLLVVCEHLILVNEMQVSLFNAITSSKSHKVQAFAVDALCTSEKRMFYLFDLNIEQIFDSISKILVERHSLVLPTIRNIWVDKLCNALHKLTYLFEPSEEQIKNLLPFFEYTEINNEPAVKMKQRLMELNDYTTIVHNFSEQIRRSR
;
A
#
# COMPACT_ATOMS: atom_id res chain seq x y z
N MET A 1 3.93 28.71 62.30
CA MET A 1 2.95 27.95 61.48
C MET A 1 3.59 27.26 60.28
N GLU A 2 4.47 27.91 59.50
CA GLU A 2 5.13 27.27 58.34
C GLU A 2 6.09 26.13 58.72
N THR A 3 6.87 26.27 59.81
CA THR A 3 7.77 25.21 60.31
C THR A 3 7.04 23.95 60.80
N SER A 4 5.82 24.08 61.35
CA SER A 4 5.00 22.94 61.79
C SER A 4 4.58 22.08 60.62
N LYS A 5 4.13 22.69 59.51
CA LYS A 5 3.66 21.98 58.31
C LYS A 5 4.77 21.23 57.57
N GLU A 6 6.01 21.73 57.64
CA GLU A 6 7.16 21.04 57.03
C GLU A 6 7.61 19.84 57.87
N CYS A 7 7.60 19.96 59.20
CA CYS A 7 7.80 18.81 60.09
C CYS A 7 6.75 17.72 59.86
N ASP A 8 5.47 18.10 59.69
CA ASP A 8 4.38 17.16 59.39
C ASP A 8 4.59 16.44 58.06
N PHE A 9 5.14 17.12 57.03
CA PHE A 9 5.44 16.49 55.74
C PHE A 9 6.62 15.50 55.84
N ILE A 10 7.68 15.83 56.58
CA ILE A 10 8.82 14.92 56.79
C ILE A 10 8.36 13.66 57.54
N VAL A 11 7.54 13.82 58.58
CA VAL A 11 6.94 12.69 59.32
C VAL A 11 6.06 11.83 58.40
N LEU A 12 5.27 12.45 57.52
CA LEU A 12 4.49 11.73 56.51
C LEU A 12 5.42 10.93 55.58
N LEU A 13 6.49 11.53 55.04
CA LEU A 13 7.44 10.86 54.15
C LEU A 13 8.08 9.63 54.79
N GLU A 14 8.57 9.75 56.03
CA GLU A 14 9.20 8.66 56.76
C GLU A 14 8.19 7.54 57.09
N SER A 15 6.99 7.91 57.53
CA SER A 15 5.91 6.97 57.83
C SER A 15 5.48 6.19 56.58
N THR A 16 5.19 6.90 55.48
CA THR A 16 4.80 6.30 54.20
C THR A 16 5.91 5.43 53.63
N ARG A 17 7.19 5.86 53.70
CA ARG A 17 8.33 5.07 53.23
C ARG A 17 8.46 3.77 54.03
N LYS A 18 8.35 3.83 55.36
CA LYS A 18 8.43 2.65 56.24
C LYS A 18 7.29 1.66 55.99
N GLN A 19 6.06 2.17 55.82
CA GLN A 19 4.89 1.33 55.55
C GLN A 19 4.91 0.72 54.14
N PHE A 20 5.50 1.41 53.16
CA PHE A 20 5.57 0.95 51.78
C PHE A 20 6.65 -0.11 51.54
N CYS A 21 7.76 -0.11 52.32
CA CYS A 21 8.83 -1.11 52.21
C CYS A 21 8.37 -2.57 52.33
N ASP A 22 7.18 -2.83 52.88
CA ASP A 22 6.60 -4.18 53.00
C ASP A 22 5.92 -4.69 51.71
N ASP A 23 5.79 -3.86 50.66
CA ASP A 23 5.35 -4.21 49.28
C ASP A 23 3.96 -4.92 49.19
N LYS A 24 3.16 -4.83 50.26
CA LYS A 24 1.85 -5.52 50.46
C LYS A 24 0.63 -4.60 50.31
N TRP A 25 0.77 -3.43 49.73
CA TRP A 25 -0.34 -2.48 49.66
C TRP A 25 -1.37 -2.84 48.60
N ASP A 26 -2.65 -2.74 48.96
CA ASP A 26 -3.75 -2.81 47.99
C ASP A 26 -3.86 -1.52 47.14
N GLN A 27 -4.74 -1.50 46.14
CA GLN A 27 -4.92 -0.31 45.28
C GLN A 27 -5.39 0.92 46.07
N THR A 28 -6.29 0.76 47.03
CA THR A 28 -6.88 1.86 47.81
C THR A 28 -5.84 2.51 48.72
N GLN A 29 -4.97 1.71 49.35
CA GLN A 29 -3.86 2.16 50.18
C GLN A 29 -2.85 2.96 49.35
N ARG A 30 -2.50 2.47 48.15
CA ARG A 30 -1.62 3.18 47.21
C ARG A 30 -2.22 4.50 46.74
N GLU A 31 -3.50 4.53 46.38
CA GLU A 31 -4.19 5.76 45.98
C GLU A 31 -4.26 6.79 47.11
N ASN A 32 -4.58 6.35 48.34
CA ASN A 32 -4.66 7.24 49.49
C ASN A 32 -3.30 7.85 49.86
N ALA A 33 -2.24 7.04 49.88
CA ALA A 33 -0.89 7.53 50.11
C ALA A 33 -0.44 8.50 49.01
N ALA A 34 -0.71 8.18 47.74
CA ALA A 34 -0.41 9.07 46.62
C ALA A 34 -1.16 10.41 46.72
N LYS A 35 -2.43 10.43 47.16
CA LYS A 35 -3.21 11.66 47.45
C LYS A 35 -2.59 12.49 48.58
N GLN A 36 -2.17 11.84 49.66
CA GLN A 36 -1.56 12.54 50.79
C GLN A 36 -0.21 13.15 50.41
N LEU A 37 0.62 12.39 49.68
CA LEU A 37 1.91 12.85 49.19
C LEU A 37 1.76 14.02 48.21
N ILE A 38 0.86 13.93 47.22
CA ILE A 38 0.71 15.01 46.23
C ILE A 38 0.23 16.31 46.87
N ASN A 39 -0.71 16.25 47.83
CA ASN A 39 -1.18 17.42 48.56
C ASN A 39 -0.05 18.05 49.38
N ALA A 40 0.79 17.23 50.03
CA ALA A 40 1.92 17.71 50.80
C ALA A 40 3.02 18.32 49.92
N ILE A 41 3.29 17.72 48.75
CA ILE A 41 4.19 18.25 47.71
C ILE A 41 3.69 19.62 47.23
N GLU A 42 2.39 19.76 46.97
CA GLU A 42 1.79 21.00 46.47
C GLU A 42 1.98 22.16 47.46
N LEU A 43 1.81 21.90 48.76
CA LEU A 43 1.87 22.90 49.83
C LEU A 43 3.29 23.20 50.37
N SER A 44 4.24 22.28 50.23
CA SER A 44 5.59 22.42 50.83
C SER A 44 6.46 23.49 50.15
N ARG A 45 7.38 24.13 50.87
CA ARG A 45 8.43 24.99 50.28
C ARG A 45 9.83 24.37 50.35
N SER A 46 10.01 23.29 51.12
CA SER A 46 11.28 22.58 51.27
C SER A 46 11.65 21.78 50.01
N GLU A 47 12.77 22.13 49.39
CA GLU A 47 13.26 21.44 48.18
C GLU A 47 13.55 19.96 48.42
N GLY A 48 14.13 19.63 49.58
CA GLY A 48 14.47 18.27 49.96
C GLY A 48 13.21 17.42 50.15
N ALA A 49 12.21 17.96 50.86
CA ALA A 49 10.95 17.25 51.09
C ALA A 49 10.15 17.05 49.79
N ILE A 50 10.13 18.05 48.90
CA ILE A 50 9.48 17.91 47.58
C ILE A 50 10.16 16.84 46.74
N ARG A 51 11.50 16.82 46.69
CA ARG A 51 12.26 15.78 45.96
C ARG A 51 11.94 14.39 46.50
N ASP A 52 12.11 14.20 47.81
CA ASP A 52 11.94 12.89 48.44
C ASP A 52 10.48 12.41 48.33
N GLY A 53 9.51 13.34 48.35
CA GLY A 53 8.11 13.07 48.07
C GLY A 53 7.83 12.67 46.62
N CYS A 54 8.45 13.34 45.64
CA CYS A 54 8.35 12.98 44.22
C CYS A 54 8.94 11.59 43.95
N ASP A 55 10.07 11.25 44.57
CA ASP A 55 10.71 9.95 44.42
C ASP A 55 9.85 8.84 45.05
N LEU A 56 9.32 9.06 46.25
CA LEU A 56 8.42 8.11 46.92
C LEU A 56 7.11 7.93 46.15
N LEU A 57 6.50 9.02 45.65
CA LEU A 57 5.31 8.96 44.82
C LEU A 57 5.57 8.17 43.52
N SER A 58 6.71 8.38 42.87
CA SER A 58 7.12 7.61 41.69
C SER A 58 7.28 6.12 42.00
N HIS A 59 7.81 5.78 43.17
CA HIS A 59 7.97 4.40 43.60
C HIS A 59 6.62 3.71 43.85
N ILE A 60 5.69 4.40 44.52
CA ILE A 60 4.31 3.94 44.75
C ILE A 60 3.56 3.72 43.43
N VAL A 61 3.73 4.62 42.47
CA VAL A 61 3.04 4.54 41.17
C VAL A 61 3.61 3.40 40.30
N ASN A 62 4.89 3.07 40.41
CA ASN A 62 5.52 2.00 39.61
C ASN A 62 5.36 0.59 40.18
N SER A 63 4.94 0.39 41.43
CA SER A 63 4.91 -0.94 42.08
C SER A 63 3.74 -1.85 41.66
N THR A 64 3.26 -1.73 40.43
CA THR A 64 2.02 -2.37 39.96
C THR A 64 2.19 -3.87 39.70
N LYS A 65 2.03 -4.68 40.75
CA LYS A 65 2.13 -6.14 40.67
C LYS A 65 0.89 -6.87 40.11
N ASN A 66 -0.21 -6.21 39.70
CA ASN A 66 -1.26 -6.79 38.81
C ASN A 66 -2.49 -5.89 38.52
N GLU A 67 -2.69 -4.76 39.22
CA GLU A 67 -3.80 -3.82 38.98
C GLU A 67 -3.29 -2.37 38.83
N GLY A 68 -3.65 -1.72 37.72
CA GLY A 68 -3.24 -0.36 37.38
C GLY A 68 -4.18 0.70 37.96
N PHE A 69 -3.67 1.91 38.19
CA PHE A 69 -4.44 3.05 38.70
C PHE A 69 -5.53 3.49 37.70
N ASP A 70 -6.65 4.04 38.22
CA ASP A 70 -7.65 4.65 37.36
C ASP A 70 -7.11 5.91 36.66
N SER A 71 -7.42 6.04 35.38
CA SER A 71 -7.09 7.19 34.53
C SER A 71 -7.53 8.54 35.11
N THR A 72 -8.67 8.63 35.80
CA THR A 72 -9.12 9.91 36.40
C THR A 72 -8.30 10.28 37.63
N PHE A 73 -7.87 9.27 38.40
CA PHE A 73 -6.97 9.45 39.52
C PHE A 73 -5.59 9.93 39.05
N LEU A 74 -5.04 9.28 38.02
CA LEU A 74 -3.77 9.69 37.42
C LEU A 74 -3.86 11.12 36.86
N GLN A 75 -4.95 11.50 36.18
CA GLN A 75 -5.17 12.87 35.71
C GLN A 75 -5.13 13.89 36.85
N THR A 76 -5.73 13.55 37.99
CA THR A 76 -5.74 14.41 39.18
C THR A 76 -4.33 14.63 39.73
N LEU A 77 -3.53 13.56 39.80
CA LEU A 77 -2.11 13.66 40.20
C LEU A 77 -1.33 14.57 39.24
N LEU A 78 -1.53 14.41 37.92
CA LEU A 78 -0.85 15.24 36.91
C LEU A 78 -1.20 16.72 37.04
N ASN A 79 -2.48 17.04 37.30
CA ASN A 79 -2.93 18.42 37.49
C ASN A 79 -2.26 19.07 38.71
N SER A 80 -2.19 18.40 39.85
CA SER A 80 -1.49 18.91 41.04
C SER A 80 0.02 19.05 40.82
N LEU A 81 0.67 18.11 40.12
CA LEU A 81 2.08 18.24 39.75
C LEU A 81 2.33 19.47 38.87
N ILE A 82 1.42 19.77 37.93
CA ILE A 82 1.50 20.97 37.08
C ILE A 82 1.30 22.24 37.87
N LEU A 83 0.31 22.30 38.76
CA LEU A 83 0.10 23.46 39.63
C LEU A 83 1.37 23.79 40.42
N LYS A 84 2.03 22.76 40.97
CA LYS A 84 3.30 22.92 41.67
C LYS A 84 4.44 23.35 40.74
N LEU A 85 4.51 22.80 39.52
CA LEU A 85 5.52 23.13 38.51
C LEU A 85 5.42 24.57 38.02
N LEU A 86 4.21 25.12 37.90
CA LEU A 86 3.95 26.47 37.39
C LEU A 86 4.16 27.57 38.44
N ASN A 87 4.32 27.21 39.71
CA ASN A 87 4.52 28.14 40.82
C ASN A 87 5.85 28.90 40.71
N VAL A 88 5.81 30.21 40.98
CA VAL A 88 6.91 31.19 40.82
C VAL A 88 8.15 30.85 41.67
N HIS A 89 7.97 30.11 42.78
CA HIS A 89 9.07 29.74 43.68
C HIS A 89 9.76 28.40 43.35
N SER A 90 9.45 27.76 42.22
CA SER A 90 10.03 26.46 41.87
C SER A 90 11.45 26.59 41.32
N THR A 91 12.46 26.15 42.07
CA THR A 91 13.85 26.10 41.57
C THR A 91 14.03 25.00 40.51
N LEU A 92 15.08 25.09 39.69
CA LEU A 92 15.35 24.10 38.64
C LEU A 92 15.45 22.66 39.18
N HIS A 93 15.99 22.52 40.39
CA HIS A 93 16.11 21.24 41.05
C HIS A 93 14.73 20.65 41.41
N ILE A 94 13.83 21.47 41.97
CA ILE A 94 12.43 21.09 42.23
C ILE A 94 11.71 20.73 40.92
N GLN A 95 11.84 21.55 39.87
CA GLN A 95 11.19 21.32 38.58
C GLN A 95 11.64 20.00 37.94
N SER A 96 12.93 19.70 37.99
CA SER A 96 13.47 18.43 37.49
C SER A 96 12.84 17.23 38.22
N SER A 97 12.71 17.29 39.55
CA SER A 97 12.09 16.21 40.35
C SER A 97 10.60 16.04 40.05
N LEU A 98 9.86 17.15 39.95
CA LEU A 98 8.45 17.16 39.57
C LEU A 98 8.23 16.54 38.18
N LEU A 99 9.05 16.89 37.18
CA LEU A 99 8.95 16.35 35.83
C LEU A 99 9.33 14.86 35.74
N LYS A 100 10.28 14.40 36.57
CA LYS A 100 10.57 12.96 36.70
C LYS A 100 9.38 12.20 37.26
N CYS A 101 8.75 12.73 38.31
CA CYS A 101 7.53 12.15 38.87
C CYS A 101 6.39 12.17 37.86
N PHE A 102 6.23 13.27 37.13
CA PHE A 102 5.24 13.41 36.07
C PHE A 102 5.40 12.31 35.00
N LYS A 103 6.62 12.11 34.49
CA LYS A 103 6.96 11.03 33.54
C LYS A 103 6.52 9.66 34.06
N CYS A 104 6.75 9.40 35.35
CA CYS A 104 6.38 8.15 36.02
C CYS A 104 4.86 7.93 36.03
N VAL A 105 4.09 8.96 36.39
CA VAL A 105 2.61 8.91 36.40
C VAL A 105 2.07 8.64 35.00
N VAL A 106 2.59 9.32 33.98
CA VAL A 106 2.19 9.11 32.57
C VAL A 106 2.50 7.71 32.07
N LYS A 107 3.65 7.12 32.43
CA LYS A 107 4.04 5.77 31.98
C LYS A 107 3.05 4.69 32.42
N ASN A 108 2.33 4.92 33.53
CA ASN A 108 1.36 3.99 34.10
C ASN A 108 -0.09 4.26 33.65
N TRP A 109 -0.29 5.09 32.61
CA TRP A 109 -1.62 5.42 32.09
C TRP A 109 -2.31 4.21 31.45
N SER A 110 -3.56 3.92 31.82
CA SER A 110 -4.38 2.86 31.24
C SER A 110 -5.22 3.36 30.05
N THR A 111 -5.36 2.54 29.01
CA THR A 111 -5.84 2.93 27.67
C THR A 111 -7.36 3.15 27.55
N SER A 112 -8.12 3.24 28.66
CA SER A 112 -9.60 3.26 28.61
C SER A 112 -10.22 4.66 28.58
N LYS A 113 -9.49 5.73 28.90
CA LYS A 113 -9.96 7.13 28.82
C LYS A 113 -8.90 8.07 28.22
N GLY A 114 -9.39 9.13 27.58
CA GLY A 114 -8.57 10.14 26.91
C GLY A 114 -7.70 10.96 27.88
N PHE A 115 -6.49 11.28 27.45
CA PHE A 115 -5.55 12.14 28.17
C PHE A 115 -5.70 13.60 27.72
N ASP A 116 -5.73 14.54 28.67
CA ASP A 116 -5.84 15.97 28.36
C ASP A 116 -4.52 16.54 27.80
N VAL A 117 -4.53 17.02 26.55
CA VAL A 117 -3.35 17.58 25.88
C VAL A 117 -2.89 18.90 26.50
N GLU A 118 -3.78 19.67 27.12
CA GLU A 118 -3.44 20.99 27.69
C GLU A 118 -2.43 20.89 28.84
N VAL A 119 -2.41 19.75 29.51
CA VAL A 119 -1.40 19.37 30.51
C VAL A 119 0.01 19.36 29.89
N LEU A 120 0.18 18.80 28.68
CA LEU A 120 1.47 18.82 27.97
C LEU A 120 1.84 20.21 27.50
N VAL A 121 0.86 20.95 26.97
CA VAL A 121 1.05 22.34 26.52
C VAL A 121 1.50 23.22 27.68
N SER A 122 0.97 23.00 28.90
CA SER A 122 1.38 23.71 30.11
C SER A 122 2.84 23.44 30.48
N VAL A 123 3.30 22.20 30.39
CA VAL A 123 4.71 21.83 30.61
C VAL A 123 5.61 22.55 29.59
N ILE A 124 5.22 22.56 28.30
CA ILE A 124 5.97 23.24 27.23
C ILE A 124 6.03 24.75 27.48
N ASN A 125 4.89 25.38 27.79
CA ASN A 125 4.80 26.81 28.03
C ASN A 125 5.65 27.25 29.23
N ASN A 126 5.74 26.43 30.28
CA ASN A 126 6.62 26.72 31.43
C ASN A 126 8.09 26.79 31.02
N VAL A 127 8.57 25.84 30.23
CA VAL A 127 9.95 25.82 29.73
C VAL A 127 10.20 27.02 28.82
N ASN A 128 9.27 27.34 27.91
CA ASN A 128 9.38 28.48 27.01
C ASN A 128 9.42 29.82 27.76
N ARG A 129 8.60 29.99 28.81
CA ARG A 129 8.64 31.17 29.69
C ARG A 129 10.02 31.36 30.32
N GLN A 130 10.57 30.30 30.91
CA GLN A 130 11.86 30.36 31.60
C GLN A 130 13.05 30.59 30.66
N ILE A 131 12.98 30.14 29.39
CA ILE A 131 13.98 30.49 28.38
C ILE A 131 14.05 32.00 28.16
N ASN A 132 12.87 32.64 28.01
CA ASN A 132 12.80 34.07 27.77
C ASN A 132 13.31 34.88 28.97
N GLU A 133 13.06 34.42 30.20
CA GLU A 133 13.56 35.04 31.44
C GLU A 133 15.09 34.89 31.59
N ARG A 134 15.63 33.71 31.28
CA ARG A 134 17.08 33.40 31.36
C ARG A 134 17.93 34.03 30.27
N PHE A 135 17.34 34.54 29.19
CA PHE A 135 18.06 35.24 28.13
C PHE A 135 18.83 36.47 28.64
N ASN A 136 18.38 37.08 29.75
CA ASN A 136 18.97 38.27 30.35
C ASN A 136 20.05 38.00 31.41
N GLU A 137 20.27 36.73 31.81
CA GLU A 137 21.24 36.37 32.85
C GLU A 137 22.58 35.91 32.25
N LYS A 138 23.69 36.60 32.57
CA LYS A 138 25.03 36.07 32.34
C LYS A 138 25.32 35.04 33.43
N SER A 139 25.16 33.74 33.17
CA SER A 139 25.62 32.71 34.11
C SER A 139 26.60 31.74 33.45
N ASP A 140 27.85 31.80 33.91
CA ASP A 140 28.94 30.85 33.64
C ASP A 140 28.92 29.66 34.63
N ASP A 141 27.82 29.45 35.35
CA ASP A 141 27.69 28.38 36.34
C ASP A 141 27.26 27.04 35.72
N LEU A 142 28.20 26.11 35.66
CA LEU A 142 28.02 24.74 35.15
C LEU A 142 26.95 23.95 35.92
N TRP A 143 26.75 24.22 37.21
CA TRP A 143 25.77 23.52 38.02
C TRP A 143 24.34 23.91 37.61
N ASN A 144 24.10 25.21 37.47
CA ASN A 144 22.85 25.73 36.93
C ASN A 144 22.58 25.25 35.49
N GLU A 145 23.61 25.14 34.65
CA GLU A 145 23.47 24.61 33.29
C GLU A 145 23.08 23.13 33.27
N LEU A 146 23.63 22.31 34.18
CA LEU A 146 23.25 20.92 34.32
C LEU A 146 21.81 20.76 34.81
N LEU A 147 21.41 21.52 35.82
CA LEU A 147 20.03 21.51 36.33
C LEU A 147 19.04 21.92 35.24
N TRP A 148 19.35 22.96 34.45
CA TRP A 148 18.53 23.39 33.33
C TRP A 148 18.41 22.30 32.25
N THR A 149 19.53 21.66 31.92
CA THR A 149 19.55 20.55 30.97
C THR A 149 18.70 19.37 31.45
N ASN A 150 18.68 19.09 32.77
CA ASN A 150 17.83 18.07 33.37
C ASN A 150 16.33 18.43 33.28
N VAL A 151 15.96 19.69 33.51
CA VAL A 151 14.58 20.17 33.34
C VAL A 151 14.12 19.90 31.91
N ILE A 152 14.88 20.33 30.90
CA ILE A 152 14.55 20.11 29.48
C ILE A 152 14.44 18.62 29.16
N LEU A 153 15.42 17.81 29.58
CA LEU A 153 15.42 16.38 29.32
C LEU A 153 14.17 15.70 29.89
N ASN A 154 13.78 16.05 31.11
CA ASN A 154 12.59 15.48 31.73
C ASN A 154 11.31 16.01 31.07
N SER A 155 11.24 17.27 30.65
CA SER A 155 10.11 17.80 29.86
C SER A 155 9.91 17.06 28.54
N VAL A 156 10.96 16.85 27.76
CA VAL A 156 10.86 16.10 26.48
C VAL A 156 10.48 14.64 26.75
N ARG A 157 11.00 14.02 27.81
CA ARG A 157 10.62 12.65 28.20
C ARG A 157 9.15 12.55 28.60
N VAL A 158 8.60 13.55 29.30
CA VAL A 158 7.17 13.64 29.60
C VAL A 158 6.36 13.65 28.31
N ILE A 159 6.71 14.54 27.36
CA ILE A 159 6.04 14.63 26.06
C ILE A 159 6.11 13.29 25.32
N LYS A 160 7.29 12.66 25.27
CA LYS A 160 7.49 11.35 24.65
C LYS A 160 6.59 10.29 25.27
N CYS A 161 6.59 10.18 26.60
CA CYS A 161 5.79 9.20 27.34
C CYS A 161 4.29 9.41 27.07
N SER A 162 3.81 10.65 27.11
CA SER A 162 2.39 10.92 26.87
C SER A 162 1.98 10.60 25.43
N LEU A 163 2.80 10.92 24.44
CA LEU A 163 2.51 10.55 23.04
C LEU A 163 2.55 9.04 22.79
N THR A 164 3.32 8.30 23.58
CA THR A 164 3.52 6.85 23.40
C THR A 164 2.47 6.02 24.15
N PHE A 165 2.22 6.34 25.42
CA PHE A 165 1.43 5.50 26.33
C PHE A 165 -0.01 5.98 26.49
N CYS A 166 -0.30 7.26 26.26
CA CYS A 166 -1.65 7.79 26.43
C CYS A 166 -2.48 7.71 25.15
N ASP A 167 -3.79 7.52 25.30
CA ASP A 167 -4.73 7.70 24.20
C ASP A 167 -5.01 9.20 24.02
N LEU A 168 -4.06 9.84 23.33
CA LEU A 168 -4.03 11.27 23.08
C LEU A 168 -4.70 11.55 21.72
N THR A 169 -5.90 12.13 21.74
CA THR A 169 -6.40 12.87 20.58
C THR A 169 -5.83 14.29 20.67
N ILE A 170 -5.31 14.85 19.57
CA ILE A 170 -4.83 16.24 19.54
C ILE A 170 -5.94 17.08 18.92
N PRO A 171 -6.88 17.63 19.73
CA PRO A 171 -8.13 18.19 19.21
C PRO A 171 -7.93 19.57 18.55
N SER A 172 -6.85 20.29 18.88
CA SER A 172 -6.61 21.64 18.37
C SER A 172 -5.30 21.74 17.59
N GLN A 173 -5.35 22.44 16.45
CA GLN A 173 -4.17 22.76 15.66
C GLN A 173 -3.16 23.58 16.48
N LYS A 174 -3.64 24.41 17.42
CA LYS A 174 -2.79 25.23 18.30
C LYS A 174 -1.90 24.36 19.22
N SER A 175 -2.45 23.31 19.82
CA SER A 175 -1.70 22.41 20.71
C SER A 175 -0.64 21.63 19.90
N LEU A 176 -0.98 21.20 18.68
CA LEU A 176 -0.04 20.56 17.75
C LEU A 176 1.11 21.50 17.34
N ASN A 177 0.81 22.74 16.98
CA ASN A 177 1.80 23.77 16.60
C ASN A 177 2.84 23.96 17.70
N THR A 178 2.38 24.03 18.96
CA THR A 178 3.22 24.21 20.15
C THR A 178 4.12 23.00 20.39
N ILE A 179 3.58 21.78 20.31
CA ILE A 179 4.36 20.54 20.48
C ILE A 179 5.42 20.41 19.39
N LEU A 180 5.05 20.59 18.11
CA LEU A 180 5.97 20.47 16.99
C LEU A 180 7.07 21.55 17.03
N GLY A 181 6.73 22.79 17.38
CA GLY A 181 7.69 23.88 17.57
C GLY A 181 8.71 23.59 18.65
N PHE A 182 8.25 23.12 19.80
CA PHE A 182 9.12 22.72 20.90
C PHE A 182 10.07 21.58 20.48
N LEU A 183 9.53 20.49 19.92
CA LEU A 183 10.34 19.34 19.52
C LEU A 183 11.34 19.68 18.41
N LYS A 184 10.97 20.53 17.44
CA LYS A 184 11.87 20.99 16.37
C LYS A 184 13.09 21.71 16.94
N VAL A 185 12.88 22.73 17.77
CA VAL A 185 13.99 23.55 18.30
C VAL A 185 14.90 22.72 19.22
N PHE A 186 14.31 21.95 20.15
CA PHE A 186 15.09 21.15 21.10
C PHE A 186 15.76 19.92 20.47
N SER A 187 15.38 19.51 19.26
CA SER A 187 16.13 18.52 18.50
C SER A 187 17.55 18.97 18.12
N PHE A 188 17.90 20.25 18.34
CA PHE A 188 19.23 20.84 18.16
C PHE A 188 19.93 21.20 19.48
N TYR A 189 19.36 20.82 20.62
CA TYR A 189 19.91 21.21 21.92
C TYR A 189 21.33 20.68 22.12
N GLY A 190 22.26 21.59 22.42
CA GLY A 190 23.69 21.31 22.60
C GLY A 190 24.43 20.97 21.30
N LEU A 191 23.86 21.25 20.12
CA LEU A 191 24.56 21.12 18.83
C LEU A 191 25.40 22.37 18.55
N ALA A 192 26.65 22.19 18.10
CA ALA A 192 27.54 23.30 17.81
C ALA A 192 26.99 24.19 16.68
N GLY A 193 27.09 25.51 16.85
CA GLY A 193 26.56 26.50 15.90
C GLY A 193 25.07 26.83 16.08
N TYR A 194 24.35 26.12 16.96
CA TYR A 194 22.93 26.36 17.24
C TYR A 194 22.73 26.85 18.66
N ASN A 195 22.24 28.09 18.81
CA ASN A 195 21.95 28.64 20.12
C ASN A 195 20.45 28.51 20.46
N VAL A 196 20.06 27.31 20.90
CA VAL A 196 18.67 27.04 21.35
C VAL A 196 18.25 27.95 22.50
N LYS A 197 19.18 28.43 23.34
CA LYS A 197 18.89 29.35 24.44
C LYS A 197 18.47 30.76 23.95
N LYS A 198 18.77 31.10 22.70
CA LYS A 198 18.41 32.38 22.05
C LYS A 198 17.32 32.24 20.98
N ALA A 199 16.92 31.02 20.65
CA ALA A 199 15.89 30.76 19.66
C ALA A 199 14.51 30.97 20.33
N SER A 200 13.71 31.91 19.82
CA SER A 200 12.31 32.02 20.24
C SER A 200 11.58 30.74 19.88
N VAL A 201 11.21 29.92 20.87
CA VAL A 201 10.43 28.70 20.65
C VAL A 201 9.01 29.10 20.26
N CYS A 202 8.79 29.33 18.96
CA CYS A 202 7.50 29.70 18.42
C CYS A 202 6.71 28.45 17.98
N PRO A 203 5.38 28.41 18.19
CA PRO A 203 4.53 27.41 17.57
C PRO A 203 4.74 27.40 16.05
N ILE A 204 4.85 26.21 15.47
CA ILE A 204 4.99 26.07 14.01
C ILE A 204 3.59 26.12 13.41
N PHE A 205 3.38 26.92 12.36
CA PHE A 205 2.11 26.94 11.63
C PHE A 205 2.15 26.03 10.41
N ALA A 206 1.03 25.35 10.14
CA ALA A 206 0.89 24.57 8.91
C ALA A 206 0.95 25.50 7.70
N SER A 207 1.77 25.14 6.72
CA SER A 207 1.75 25.69 5.38
C SER A 207 0.40 25.38 4.69
N PRO A 208 -0.04 26.19 3.70
CA PRO A 208 -1.23 25.92 2.90
C PRO A 208 -1.15 24.62 2.07
N LEU A 209 -0.06 23.83 2.16
CA LEU A 209 0.06 22.47 1.63
C LEU A 209 -1.20 21.59 1.82
N ASN A 210 -1.92 21.76 2.93
CA ASN A 210 -3.12 20.96 3.24
C ASN A 210 -4.39 21.36 2.47
N GLN A 211 -4.44 22.60 1.99
CA GLN A 211 -5.62 23.20 1.35
C GLN A 211 -5.77 22.73 -0.11
N TYR A 212 -4.70 22.24 -0.72
CA TYR A 212 -4.67 21.79 -2.12
C TYR A 212 -4.93 20.29 -2.29
N ILE A 213 -5.21 19.57 -1.20
CA ILE A 213 -5.46 18.12 -1.21
C ILE A 213 -6.93 17.87 -1.61
N PRO A 214 -7.20 17.16 -2.72
CA PRO A 214 -8.57 16.78 -3.11
C PRO A 214 -9.23 15.88 -2.06
N ASP A 215 -10.50 16.15 -1.73
CA ASP A 215 -11.27 15.38 -0.73
C ASP A 215 -11.46 13.90 -1.13
N GLU A 216 -11.39 13.58 -2.43
CA GLU A 216 -11.49 12.20 -2.94
C GLU A 216 -10.36 11.26 -2.46
N LEU A 217 -9.18 11.80 -2.10
CA LEU A 217 -8.05 11.02 -1.57
C LEU A 217 -8.29 10.47 -0.16
N GLU A 218 -9.30 10.97 0.57
CA GLU A 218 -9.70 10.48 1.89
C GLU A 218 -10.45 9.14 1.80
N SER A 219 -11.07 8.85 0.65
CA SER A 219 -11.98 7.70 0.47
C SER A 219 -11.32 6.43 -0.09
N SER A 220 -10.01 6.47 -0.35
CA SER A 220 -9.29 5.30 -0.87
C SER A 220 -9.23 4.20 0.20
N PRO A 221 -9.77 3.00 -0.04
CA PRO A 221 -9.55 1.89 0.86
C PRO A 221 -8.05 1.65 0.89
N VAL A 222 -7.49 1.70 2.09
CA VAL A 222 -6.12 1.33 2.37
C VAL A 222 -5.91 -0.06 1.79
N ASN A 223 -5.19 -0.19 0.66
CA ASN A 223 -4.58 -1.44 0.22
C ASN A 223 -3.45 -1.80 1.21
N ARG A 224 -3.85 -2.11 2.44
CA ARG A 224 -3.08 -2.96 3.34
C ARG A 224 -3.37 -4.36 2.82
N ASN A 225 -2.34 -5.03 2.32
CA ASN A 225 -2.33 -6.48 2.28
C ASN A 225 -2.49 -6.98 3.72
N HIS A 226 -3.73 -7.08 4.20
CA HIS A 226 -4.06 -7.64 5.49
C HIS A 226 -3.96 -9.16 5.38
N ARG A 227 -2.83 -9.69 5.88
CA ARG A 227 -2.82 -11.02 6.48
C ARG A 227 -3.89 -11.02 7.57
N ASN A 228 -4.89 -11.88 7.42
CA ASN A 228 -6.02 -12.04 8.33
C ASN A 228 -5.53 -12.47 9.73
N GLN A 229 -5.67 -11.61 10.74
CA GLN A 229 -5.71 -12.04 12.14
C GLN A 229 -7.15 -11.90 12.65
N ARG A 230 -7.84 -13.04 12.77
CA ARG A 230 -9.17 -13.17 13.36
C ARG A 230 -9.11 -12.89 14.86
N LYS A 231 -9.89 -11.92 15.35
CA LYS A 231 -10.18 -11.73 16.78
C LYS A 231 -10.98 -12.94 17.31
N ARG A 232 -10.38 -13.75 18.20
CA ARG A 232 -11.11 -14.72 19.04
C ARG A 232 -11.47 -14.05 20.39
N LYS A 233 -12.73 -14.19 20.80
CA LYS A 233 -13.24 -13.81 22.14
C LYS A 233 -12.64 -14.72 23.23
N PRO A 234 -12.50 -14.25 24.49
CA PRO A 234 -11.83 -14.99 25.55
C PRO A 234 -12.73 -16.06 26.18
N ARG A 235 -12.20 -17.28 26.36
CA ARG A 235 -12.72 -18.30 27.29
C ARG A 235 -11.63 -18.63 28.32
N GLN A 236 -12.07 -18.78 29.56
CA GLN A 236 -11.29 -18.83 30.80
C GLN A 236 -10.26 -19.97 30.87
N LYS A 237 -9.08 -19.69 31.47
CA LYS A 237 -8.00 -20.64 31.76
C LYS A 237 -8.34 -21.53 32.98
N ARG A 238 -8.03 -22.83 32.88
CA ARG A 238 -7.67 -23.73 33.99
C ARG A 238 -6.29 -24.36 33.70
N GLN A 239 -5.67 -24.86 34.77
CA GLN A 239 -4.23 -24.93 35.08
C GLN A 239 -3.38 -26.03 34.39
N HIS A 240 -2.07 -25.74 34.35
CA HIS A 240 -0.87 -26.60 34.52
C HIS A 240 -0.35 -27.52 33.39
N GLY A 241 0.97 -27.44 33.15
CA GLY A 241 1.82 -28.49 32.56
C GLY A 241 2.70 -28.05 31.37
N ASN A 242 4.02 -28.15 31.49
CA ASN A 242 5.07 -27.78 30.52
C ASN A 242 4.99 -28.55 29.17
N ASP A 243 5.28 -27.90 28.04
CA ASP A 243 6.56 -27.90 27.30
C ASP A 243 6.38 -27.21 25.93
N ASP A 244 7.50 -26.71 25.42
CA ASP A 244 7.82 -26.31 24.04
C ASP A 244 7.37 -24.97 23.42
N ASN A 245 8.40 -24.32 22.87
CA ASN A 245 8.46 -23.05 22.15
C ASN A 245 7.69 -23.12 20.83
N ASP A 246 7.07 -21.99 20.43
CA ASP A 246 7.03 -21.61 19.01
C ASP A 246 6.74 -20.11 18.81
N ASP A 247 7.37 -19.62 17.75
CA ASP A 247 7.76 -18.24 17.45
C ASP A 247 6.63 -17.31 16.95
N ASN A 248 6.63 -16.08 17.48
CA ASN A 248 6.06 -14.90 16.84
C ASN A 248 7.21 -14.02 16.32
N SER A 249 7.52 -14.14 15.03
CA SER A 249 8.47 -13.25 14.35
C SER A 249 7.81 -11.89 14.03
N GLU A 250 7.55 -11.09 15.05
CA GLU A 250 7.64 -9.63 14.96
C GLU A 250 9.09 -9.27 15.30
N PHE A 251 9.84 -8.76 14.32
CA PHE A 251 11.25 -8.40 14.47
C PHE A 251 11.38 -7.19 15.42
N SER A 252 11.30 -7.49 16.70
CA SER A 252 11.69 -6.66 17.82
C SER A 252 13.01 -7.19 18.35
N ALA A 253 13.98 -6.29 18.51
CA ALA A 253 15.17 -6.43 19.35
C ALA A 253 15.98 -7.75 19.23
N ALA A 254 16.75 -7.91 18.15
CA ALA A 254 17.90 -8.81 18.16
C ALA A 254 19.07 -8.23 17.35
N GLU A 255 19.80 -7.31 17.98
CA GLU A 255 21.26 -7.09 17.83
C GLU A 255 21.69 -6.06 18.89
N GLN A 256 21.62 -6.47 20.16
CA GLN A 256 22.42 -5.86 21.23
C GLN A 256 23.64 -6.74 21.50
N ARG A 257 24.56 -6.80 20.54
CA ARG A 257 25.96 -7.18 20.81
C ARG A 257 26.84 -6.30 19.93
N GLY A 258 27.56 -5.38 20.56
CA GLY A 258 28.58 -4.58 19.88
C GLY A 258 28.39 -3.06 19.87
N ALA A 259 27.86 -2.45 20.93
CA ALA A 259 28.17 -1.08 21.31
C ALA A 259 27.67 -0.86 22.74
N SER A 260 28.57 -0.47 23.64
CA SER A 260 28.27 -0.13 25.03
C SER A 260 26.99 0.72 25.14
N THR A 261 25.90 0.10 25.59
CA THR A 261 24.68 0.77 25.99
C THR A 261 25.01 1.72 27.13
N PRO A 262 24.68 3.02 27.07
CA PRO A 262 24.72 3.86 28.25
C PRO A 262 23.64 3.33 29.19
N SER A 263 24.06 2.75 30.31
CA SER A 263 23.17 2.33 31.40
C SER A 263 22.14 3.42 31.70
N GLU A 264 20.87 3.05 31.82
CA GLU A 264 19.76 3.92 32.29
C GLU A 264 19.84 4.18 33.81
N SER A 265 21.01 4.03 34.45
CA SER A 265 21.20 4.41 35.84
C SER A 265 21.01 5.93 35.97
N GLU A 266 19.81 6.35 36.34
CA GLU A 266 19.48 7.74 36.70
C GLU A 266 20.16 8.06 38.04
N GLN A 267 21.42 8.50 38.00
CA GLN A 267 22.11 9.01 39.20
C GLN A 267 21.34 10.19 39.81
N SER A 268 21.24 10.17 41.14
CA SER A 268 20.49 11.16 41.92
C SER A 268 21.14 12.55 41.78
N THR A 269 20.35 13.62 41.73
CA THR A 269 20.87 14.98 41.52
C THR A 269 21.80 15.44 42.64
N ALA A 270 21.70 14.85 43.82
CA ALA A 270 22.52 15.13 44.99
C ALA A 270 23.95 14.55 44.89
N GLU A 271 24.21 13.58 44.01
CA GLU A 271 25.55 13.01 43.80
C GLU A 271 26.42 13.88 42.89
N TYR A 272 25.81 14.67 42.00
CA TYR A 272 26.56 15.50 41.05
C TYR A 272 27.22 16.74 41.67
N SER A 273 26.74 17.21 42.82
CA SER A 273 27.30 18.38 43.52
C SER A 273 28.73 18.15 44.04
N LYS A 274 29.20 16.90 44.04
CA LYS A 274 30.55 16.49 44.45
C LYS A 274 31.51 16.26 43.27
N LEU A 275 31.07 16.50 42.03
CA LEU A 275 31.85 16.21 40.82
C LEU A 275 32.67 17.41 40.33
N ASN A 276 33.77 17.10 39.65
CA ASN A 276 34.63 18.11 39.05
C ASN A 276 33.98 18.72 37.78
N ALA A 277 34.43 19.92 37.38
CA ALA A 277 33.90 20.64 36.23
C ALA A 277 33.98 19.85 34.90
N ILE A 278 34.96 18.96 34.76
CA ILE A 278 35.14 18.09 33.57
C ILE A 278 33.99 17.07 33.50
N ASP A 279 33.68 16.42 34.61
CA ASP A 279 32.63 15.41 34.70
C ASP A 279 31.25 16.05 34.49
N LEU A 280 31.01 17.23 35.07
CA LEU A 280 29.78 18.01 34.84
C LEU A 280 29.57 18.34 33.37
N LYS A 281 30.60 18.81 32.66
CA LYS A 281 30.53 19.09 31.21
C LYS A 281 30.24 17.82 30.39
N ALA A 282 30.83 16.68 30.76
CA ALA A 282 30.56 15.40 30.11
C ALA A 282 29.09 14.97 30.29
N ILE A 283 28.53 15.12 31.50
CA ILE A 283 27.13 14.81 31.81
C ILE A 283 26.18 15.75 31.05
N ILE A 284 26.46 17.05 31.01
CA ILE A 284 25.67 18.02 30.24
C ILE A 284 25.64 17.63 28.75
N LYS A 285 26.78 17.24 28.17
CA LYS A 285 26.86 16.77 26.78
C LYS A 285 26.05 15.48 26.58
N GLN A 286 26.11 14.54 27.52
CA GLN A 286 25.33 13.30 27.47
C GLN A 286 23.82 13.55 27.59
N ASN A 287 23.40 14.47 28.46
CA ASN A 287 22.00 14.83 28.60
C ASN A 287 21.50 15.60 27.38
N SER A 288 22.32 16.47 26.78
CA SER A 288 22.02 17.11 25.50
C SER A 288 21.77 16.10 24.39
N LEU A 289 22.59 15.04 24.31
CA LEU A 289 22.37 13.91 23.42
C LEU A 289 21.01 13.23 23.70
N LYS A 290 20.71 12.92 24.97
CA LYS A 290 19.45 12.27 25.38
C LYS A 290 18.22 13.14 25.04
N ILE A 291 18.34 14.46 25.13
CA ILE A 291 17.30 15.42 24.71
C ILE A 291 17.00 15.25 23.23
N ARG A 292 18.03 15.34 22.36
CA ARG A 292 17.84 15.22 20.91
C ARG A 292 17.24 13.88 20.50
N ILE A 293 17.68 12.77 21.12
CA ILE A 293 17.09 11.44 20.89
C ILE A 293 15.60 11.43 21.27
N ALA A 294 15.25 11.93 22.46
CA ALA A 294 13.88 11.95 22.94
C ALA A 294 12.98 12.86 22.08
N CYS A 295 13.53 13.93 21.49
CA CYS A 295 12.81 14.80 20.55
C CYS A 295 12.42 14.03 19.27
N TYR A 296 13.35 13.32 18.63
CA TYR A 296 13.02 12.54 17.42
C TYR A 296 12.08 11.38 17.70
N GLU A 297 12.21 10.71 18.85
CA GLU A 297 11.25 9.68 19.26
C GLU A 297 9.84 10.25 19.47
N SER A 298 9.74 11.44 20.06
CA SER A 298 8.48 12.16 20.21
C SER A 298 7.90 12.56 18.85
N LEU A 299 8.72 13.07 17.94
CA LEU A 299 8.30 13.44 16.57
C LEU A 299 7.74 12.22 15.81
N CYS A 300 8.40 11.06 15.89
CA CYS A 300 7.87 9.82 15.32
C CYS A 300 6.54 9.39 15.96
N ALA A 301 6.37 9.59 17.27
CA ALA A 301 5.09 9.30 17.94
C ALA A 301 3.97 10.24 17.46
N VAL A 302 4.27 11.52 17.20
CA VAL A 302 3.32 12.48 16.62
C VAL A 302 2.85 12.01 15.24
N VAL A 303 3.76 11.56 14.37
CA VAL A 303 3.42 11.05 13.02
C VAL A 303 2.37 9.94 13.09
N LYS A 304 2.44 9.08 14.11
CA LYS A 304 1.51 7.95 14.29
C LYS A 304 0.15 8.34 14.85
N LYS A 305 0.02 9.51 15.50
CA LYS A 305 -1.19 9.97 16.21
C LYS A 305 -1.95 11.08 15.48
N VAL A 306 -1.31 11.79 14.55
CA VAL A 306 -1.92 12.90 13.80
C VAL A 306 -2.42 12.44 12.44
N GLU A 307 -3.53 13.03 11.99
CA GLU A 307 -4.06 12.78 10.65
C GLU A 307 -3.06 13.15 9.55
N LYS A 308 -2.96 12.28 8.54
CA LYS A 308 -2.00 12.42 7.43
C LYS A 308 -2.09 13.77 6.73
N ARG A 309 -3.32 14.22 6.45
CA ARG A 309 -3.62 15.52 5.83
C ARG A 309 -3.05 16.65 6.68
N THR A 310 -3.40 16.69 7.97
CA THR A 310 -2.92 17.72 8.90
C THR A 310 -1.40 17.76 8.98
N LEU A 311 -0.75 16.60 9.12
CA LEU A 311 0.70 16.50 9.25
C LEU A 311 1.46 16.97 8.00
N PHE A 312 0.90 16.77 6.80
CA PHE A 312 1.51 17.19 5.54
C PHE A 312 1.82 18.69 5.51
N GLY A 313 0.99 19.50 6.17
CA GLY A 313 1.12 20.95 6.26
C GLY A 313 2.36 21.43 6.98
N TYR A 314 2.99 20.57 7.80
CA TYR A 314 4.17 20.93 8.57
C TYR A 314 5.49 20.55 7.89
N TRP A 315 5.45 19.92 6.71
CA TRP A 315 6.66 19.44 6.02
C TRP A 315 7.69 20.54 5.77
N SER A 316 7.25 21.69 5.27
CA SER A 316 8.12 22.85 5.01
C SER A 316 8.78 23.42 6.26
N SER A 317 8.34 23.01 7.44
CA SER A 317 8.98 23.40 8.69
C SER A 317 10.13 22.48 9.08
N PHE A 318 10.16 21.24 8.59
CA PHE A 318 11.21 20.26 8.91
C PHE A 318 12.19 20.04 7.75
N ILE A 319 11.74 20.25 6.52
CA ILE A 319 12.49 19.99 5.29
C ILE A 319 12.68 21.33 4.54
N PRO A 320 13.92 21.73 4.21
CA PRO A 320 14.18 22.91 3.39
C PRO A 320 13.82 22.64 1.93
N ASP A 321 13.40 23.68 1.21
CA ASP A 321 13.07 23.64 -0.23
C ASP A 321 14.22 24.12 -1.13
N SER A 322 15.29 24.66 -0.56
CA SER A 322 16.52 25.09 -1.25
C SER A 322 17.74 24.97 -0.33
N SER A 323 18.95 25.12 -0.90
CA SER A 323 20.22 24.96 -0.19
C SER A 323 20.88 26.29 0.27
N GLY A 324 20.18 27.42 0.18
CA GLY A 324 20.72 28.77 0.41
C GLY A 324 20.78 29.24 1.87
N ILE A 325 21.50 30.34 2.13
CA ILE A 325 21.54 31.02 3.44
C ILE A 325 20.16 31.68 3.67
N GLY A 326 19.47 31.31 4.77
CA GLY A 326 18.11 31.76 5.09
C GLY A 326 17.03 30.67 5.04
N THR A 327 17.38 29.42 4.70
CA THR A 327 16.47 28.25 4.74
C THR A 327 16.15 27.81 6.17
N THR A 328 15.14 26.94 6.35
CA THR A 328 14.70 26.40 7.66
C THR A 328 15.86 26.15 8.64
N GLU A 329 16.03 27.07 9.60
CA GLU A 329 17.19 27.11 10.51
C GLU A 329 17.41 25.77 11.24
N PHE A 330 16.31 25.17 11.72
CA PHE A 330 16.29 23.87 12.39
C PHE A 330 15.75 22.77 11.47
N SER A 331 16.46 22.48 10.36
CA SER A 331 16.07 21.46 9.40
C SER A 331 16.56 20.05 9.77
N VAL A 332 15.71 19.04 9.61
CA VAL A 332 16.09 17.65 9.93
C VAL A 332 17.29 17.18 9.09
N ILE A 333 17.43 17.68 7.86
CA ILE A 333 18.60 17.45 7.00
C ILE A 333 19.91 17.86 7.71
N THR A 334 19.91 18.98 8.43
CA THR A 334 21.09 19.42 9.18
C THR A 334 21.47 18.40 10.25
N THR A 335 20.50 17.91 11.02
CA THR A 335 20.77 16.87 12.02
C THR A 335 21.36 15.62 11.37
N VAL A 336 20.76 15.18 10.26
CA VAL A 336 21.22 14.01 9.49
C VAL A 336 22.66 14.18 9.01
N LEU A 337 23.07 15.37 8.58
CA LEU A 337 24.40 15.61 8.01
C LEU A 337 25.45 16.06 9.02
N LYS A 338 25.06 16.68 10.14
CA LYS A 338 25.98 17.40 11.05
C LYS A 338 25.92 16.97 12.51
N ASP A 339 24.95 16.17 12.95
CA ASP A 339 24.94 15.75 14.36
C ASP A 339 26.14 14.83 14.65
N PRO A 340 26.94 15.09 15.71
CA PRO A 340 28.10 14.26 16.03
C PRO A 340 27.72 12.83 16.43
N SER A 341 26.50 12.60 16.91
CA SER A 341 26.03 11.29 17.33
C SER A 341 25.33 10.55 16.20
N ALA A 342 25.92 9.42 15.79
CA ALA A 342 25.29 8.47 14.88
C ALA A 342 23.87 8.10 15.31
N LYS A 343 23.64 8.00 16.64
CA LYS A 343 22.33 7.68 17.20
C LYS A 343 21.26 8.73 16.90
N VAL A 344 21.62 10.01 16.93
CA VAL A 344 20.68 11.08 16.58
C VAL A 344 20.47 11.12 15.07
N ARG A 345 21.53 10.95 14.26
CA ARG A 345 21.45 10.91 12.80
C ARG A 345 20.48 9.84 12.30
N TYR A 346 20.58 8.59 12.78
CA TYR A 346 19.65 7.54 12.32
C TYR A 346 18.21 7.73 12.83
N LYS A 347 18.01 8.31 14.03
CA LYS A 347 16.66 8.67 14.53
C LYS A 347 16.03 9.78 13.68
N ALA A 348 16.83 10.74 13.22
CA ALA A 348 16.40 11.78 12.30
C ALA A 348 16.02 11.22 10.91
N LEU A 349 16.83 10.30 10.36
CA LEU A 349 16.50 9.56 9.14
C LEU A 349 15.21 8.77 9.27
N TYR A 350 15.02 8.08 10.40
CA TYR A 350 13.81 7.33 10.68
C TYR A 350 12.57 8.23 10.75
N PHE A 351 12.68 9.42 11.34
CA PHE A 351 11.60 10.42 11.32
C PHE A 351 11.24 10.84 9.89
N LEU A 352 12.23 11.13 9.03
CA LEU A 352 11.99 11.46 7.63
C LEU A 352 11.34 10.30 6.85
N HIS A 353 11.78 9.07 7.11
CA HIS A 353 11.20 7.86 6.52
C HIS A 353 9.70 7.73 6.85
N GLU A 354 9.33 7.86 8.13
CA GLU A 354 7.93 7.82 8.57
C GLU A 354 7.13 8.97 7.94
N LEU A 355 7.69 10.18 7.87
CA LEU A 355 7.02 11.33 7.27
C LEU A 355 6.66 11.06 5.78
N LEU A 356 7.60 10.52 5.00
CA LEU A 356 7.37 10.18 3.59
C LEU A 356 6.32 9.09 3.40
N LEU A 357 6.35 8.03 4.22
CA LEU A 357 5.35 6.95 4.15
C LEU A 357 3.93 7.46 4.40
N TYR A 358 3.76 8.42 5.31
CA TYR A 358 2.47 9.01 5.63
C TYR A 358 1.98 9.99 4.54
N GLY A 359 2.89 10.66 3.83
CA GLY A 359 2.56 11.65 2.80
C GLY A 359 2.59 11.18 1.35
N LYS A 360 2.90 9.89 1.08
CA LYS A 360 3.11 9.35 -0.28
C LYS A 360 2.07 9.80 -1.31
N ASN A 361 0.79 9.70 -1.00
CA ASN A 361 -0.29 10.05 -1.95
C ASN A 361 -0.36 11.54 -2.27
N TYR A 362 0.02 12.39 -1.32
CA TYR A 362 0.04 13.85 -1.52
C TYR A 362 1.21 14.26 -2.40
N VAL A 363 2.39 13.65 -2.21
CA VAL A 363 3.58 13.93 -3.02
C VAL A 363 3.33 13.63 -4.52
N PHE A 364 2.75 12.47 -4.84
CA PHE A 364 2.47 12.10 -6.24
C PHE A 364 1.47 13.04 -6.93
N THR A 365 0.44 13.45 -6.19
CA THR A 365 -0.67 14.27 -6.72
C THR A 365 -0.27 15.73 -6.85
N LEU A 366 0.41 16.30 -5.85
CA LEU A 366 0.62 17.75 -5.74
C LEU A 366 1.88 18.26 -6.46
N ILE A 367 2.90 17.43 -6.67
CA ILE A 367 4.07 17.86 -7.45
C ILE A 367 3.65 18.00 -8.91
N GLU A 368 3.82 19.20 -9.46
CA GLU A 368 3.71 19.58 -10.87
C GLU A 368 5.12 19.81 -11.39
N GLY A 369 5.36 19.49 -12.65
CA GLY A 369 6.73 19.47 -13.17
C GLY A 369 7.38 20.84 -13.18
N ARG A 370 8.69 20.91 -12.87
CA ARG A 370 9.49 22.14 -13.04
C ARG A 370 9.56 22.62 -14.49
N LYS A 371 9.25 21.73 -15.45
CA LYS A 371 9.26 22.00 -16.90
C LYS A 371 8.13 22.96 -17.35
N SER A 372 7.11 23.18 -16.53
CA SER A 372 6.05 24.17 -16.76
C SER A 372 6.46 25.54 -16.21
N GLN A 373 7.57 26.11 -16.69
CA GLN A 373 7.98 27.47 -16.34
C GLN A 373 7.02 28.48 -16.97
N SER A 374 5.90 28.79 -16.32
CA SER A 374 5.23 30.07 -16.53
C SER A 374 5.92 31.13 -15.68
N LYS A 375 6.16 32.29 -16.29
CA LYS A 375 6.87 33.46 -15.78
C LYS A 375 6.10 34.14 -14.61
N HIS A 376 5.88 33.45 -13.50
CA HIS A 376 5.22 34.03 -12.33
C HIS A 376 6.21 34.35 -11.21
N PRO A 377 6.09 35.52 -10.55
CA PRO A 377 7.01 35.98 -9.51
C PRO A 377 6.83 35.29 -8.14
N PHE A 378 5.94 34.30 -8.03
CA PHE A 378 5.65 33.58 -6.78
C PHE A 378 5.92 32.09 -6.91
N THR A 379 6.61 31.51 -5.92
CA THR A 379 6.82 30.06 -5.82
C THR A 379 5.52 29.37 -5.44
N THR A 380 5.04 28.43 -6.26
CA THR A 380 3.82 27.67 -5.95
C THR A 380 4.09 26.62 -4.88
N VAL A 381 3.04 26.20 -4.16
CA VAL A 381 3.11 25.11 -3.16
C VAL A 381 3.70 23.83 -3.76
N SER A 382 3.37 23.56 -5.02
CA SER A 382 3.90 22.46 -5.81
C SER A 382 5.42 22.55 -6.03
N GLN A 383 5.92 23.76 -6.32
CA GLN A 383 7.35 24.02 -6.51
C GLN A 383 8.14 23.91 -5.20
N THR A 384 7.60 24.40 -4.08
CA THR A 384 8.19 24.21 -2.75
C THR A 384 8.30 22.73 -2.40
N LEU A 385 7.26 21.94 -2.67
CA LEU A 385 7.26 20.49 -2.46
C LEU A 385 8.29 19.78 -3.35
N ALA A 386 8.41 20.17 -4.62
CA ALA A 386 9.45 19.67 -5.51
C ALA A 386 10.86 20.00 -4.99
N GLY A 387 11.08 21.24 -4.52
CA GLY A 387 12.33 21.66 -3.89
C GLY A 387 12.71 20.81 -2.67
N MET A 388 11.74 20.55 -1.78
CA MET A 388 11.95 19.68 -0.62
C MET A 388 12.39 18.28 -1.01
N ILE A 389 11.74 17.66 -2.00
CA ILE A 389 12.12 16.31 -2.47
C ILE A 389 13.52 16.31 -3.08
N VAL A 390 13.90 17.34 -3.86
CA VAL A 390 15.25 17.48 -4.42
C VAL A 390 16.30 17.62 -3.32
N GLU A 391 16.03 18.43 -2.29
CA GLU A 391 16.95 18.58 -1.15
C GLU A 391 17.10 17.27 -0.34
N LEU A 392 16.04 16.48 -0.20
CA LEU A 392 16.13 15.14 0.41
C LEU A 392 17.02 14.20 -0.41
N HIS A 393 16.94 14.23 -1.75
CA HIS A 393 17.85 13.46 -2.62
C HIS A 393 19.30 13.94 -2.49
N ARG A 394 19.52 15.25 -2.45
CA ARG A 394 20.85 15.84 -2.24
C ARG A 394 21.45 15.42 -0.89
N ALA A 395 20.65 15.48 0.19
CA ALA A 395 21.06 15.04 1.52
C ALA A 395 21.39 13.53 1.53
N SER A 396 20.60 12.72 0.83
CA SER A 396 20.82 11.28 0.68
C SER A 396 22.15 10.97 -0.02
N ASN A 397 22.48 11.71 -1.07
CA ASN A 397 23.77 11.58 -1.75
C ASN A 397 24.95 11.95 -0.82
N LEU A 398 24.82 13.05 -0.07
CA LEU A 398 25.86 13.48 0.87
C LEU A 398 26.10 12.48 2.00
N ILE A 399 25.03 11.92 2.58
CA ILE A 399 25.18 10.94 3.67
C ILE A 399 25.78 9.63 3.17
N LEU A 400 25.40 9.15 1.98
CA LEU A 400 25.99 7.96 1.38
C LEU A 400 27.49 8.13 1.07
N PHE A 401 27.93 9.37 0.83
CA PHE A 401 29.33 9.68 0.57
C PHE A 401 30.17 9.84 1.84
N ALA A 402 29.64 10.50 2.87
CA ALA A 402 30.44 10.94 4.03
C ALA A 402 30.31 10.05 5.28
N GLU A 403 29.23 9.26 5.41
CA GLU A 403 28.96 8.49 6.62
C GLU A 403 29.81 7.22 6.70
N THR A 404 30.37 6.96 7.88
CA THR A 404 31.18 5.76 8.15
C THR A 404 30.50 4.79 9.12
N ASN A 405 29.42 5.22 9.79
CA ASN A 405 28.69 4.39 10.73
C ASN A 405 27.64 3.52 10.01
N ASN A 406 27.79 2.20 10.12
CA ASN A 406 26.92 1.23 9.44
C ASN A 406 25.45 1.32 9.87
N GLU A 407 25.16 1.62 11.14
CA GLU A 407 23.76 1.79 11.60
C GLU A 407 23.08 2.97 10.89
N VAL A 408 23.81 4.07 10.69
CA VAL A 408 23.28 5.25 9.99
C VAL A 408 23.07 4.94 8.50
N LEU A 409 24.04 4.29 7.85
CA LEU A 409 23.94 3.88 6.45
C LEU A 409 22.76 2.91 6.20
N LEU A 410 22.52 1.97 7.11
CA LEU A 410 21.35 1.08 7.07
C LEU A 410 20.04 1.87 7.08
N HIS A 411 19.91 2.85 7.98
CA HIS A 411 18.73 3.70 8.04
C HIS A 411 18.64 4.65 6.84
N ALA A 412 19.76 5.07 6.27
CA ALA A 412 19.81 5.89 5.07
C ALA A 412 19.25 5.12 3.86
N LEU A 413 19.58 3.83 3.69
CA LEU A 413 19.02 2.97 2.65
C LEU A 413 17.50 2.75 2.80
N LYS A 414 17.01 2.61 4.04
CA LYS A 414 15.56 2.52 4.33
C LYS A 414 14.83 3.83 4.00
N PHE A 415 15.40 4.96 4.42
CA PHE A 415 14.89 6.28 4.07
C PHE A 415 14.87 6.49 2.56
N LEU A 416 15.96 6.14 1.87
CA LEU A 416 16.09 6.27 0.42
C LEU A 416 15.07 5.40 -0.33
N SER A 417 14.82 4.16 0.13
CA SER A 417 13.76 3.30 -0.43
C SER A 417 12.41 4.01 -0.45
N SER A 418 12.04 4.65 0.66
CA SER A 418 10.80 5.44 0.76
C SER A 418 10.83 6.68 -0.11
N LEU A 419 11.96 7.40 -0.15
CA LEU A 419 12.11 8.59 -0.98
C LEU A 419 11.91 8.27 -2.46
N ILE A 420 12.58 7.23 -2.99
CA ILE A 420 12.41 6.79 -4.37
C ILE A 420 10.95 6.40 -4.62
N ALA A 421 10.33 5.64 -3.71
CA ALA A 421 8.96 5.16 -3.89
C ALA A 421 7.87 6.25 -3.87
N VAL A 422 8.17 7.47 -3.39
CA VAL A 422 7.23 8.61 -3.41
C VAL A 422 7.59 9.69 -4.43
N THR A 423 8.75 9.60 -5.09
CA THR A 423 9.26 10.63 -5.98
C THR A 423 8.67 10.49 -7.39
N PRO A 424 7.94 11.49 -7.92
CA PRO A 424 7.48 11.49 -9.32
C PRO A 424 8.62 11.93 -10.26
N TYR A 425 9.56 11.02 -10.55
CA TYR A 425 10.77 11.34 -11.32
C TYR A 425 10.51 11.94 -12.70
N ASN A 426 9.40 11.61 -13.34
CA ASN A 426 9.00 12.19 -14.63
C ASN A 426 8.73 13.70 -14.58
N LYS A 427 8.49 14.26 -13.38
CA LYS A 427 8.18 15.67 -13.15
C LYS A 427 9.39 16.49 -12.65
N LEU A 428 10.45 15.83 -12.19
CA LEU A 428 11.61 16.46 -11.56
C LEU A 428 12.83 16.47 -12.50
N ASP A 429 13.93 17.05 -12.00
CA ASP A 429 15.20 17.12 -12.72
C ASP A 429 15.76 15.71 -12.97
N ASP A 430 16.33 15.51 -14.16
CA ASP A 430 16.90 14.23 -14.56
C ASP A 430 18.15 13.90 -13.71
N GLY A 431 18.42 12.61 -13.51
CA GLY A 431 19.63 12.14 -12.83
C GLY A 431 19.54 11.96 -11.31
N LEU A 432 18.52 12.51 -10.63
CA LEU A 432 18.34 12.36 -9.16
C LEU A 432 18.41 10.91 -8.71
N MET A 433 17.72 10.00 -9.41
CA MET A 433 17.71 8.57 -9.11
C MET A 433 19.08 7.93 -9.39
N SER A 434 19.70 8.23 -10.53
CA SER A 434 20.95 7.59 -10.95
C SER A 434 22.10 7.83 -9.96
N VAL A 435 22.21 9.05 -9.42
CA VAL A 435 23.27 9.41 -8.47
C VAL A 435 23.17 8.58 -7.19
N VAL A 436 21.96 8.46 -6.62
CA VAL A 436 21.78 7.72 -5.38
C VAL A 436 21.96 6.21 -5.59
N LEU A 437 21.48 5.65 -6.71
CA LEU A 437 21.69 4.24 -7.05
C LEU A 437 23.19 3.89 -7.18
N ASN A 438 23.94 4.73 -7.91
CA ASN A 438 25.38 4.55 -8.11
C ASN A 438 26.19 4.66 -6.80
N LYS A 439 25.70 5.41 -5.81
CA LYS A 439 26.36 5.51 -4.49
C LYS A 439 25.98 4.36 -3.56
N SER A 440 24.71 3.94 -3.58
CA SER A 440 24.21 2.86 -2.73
C SER A 440 24.94 1.53 -2.99
N ILE A 441 25.29 1.23 -4.25
CA ILE A 441 25.94 -0.04 -4.61
C ILE A 441 27.30 -0.26 -3.91
N VAL A 442 28.04 0.81 -3.59
CA VAL A 442 29.35 0.73 -2.93
C VAL A 442 29.22 0.05 -1.55
N LEU A 443 28.04 0.13 -0.93
CA LEU A 443 27.76 -0.49 0.36
C LEU A 443 27.73 -2.02 0.30
N MET A 444 27.67 -2.64 -0.89
CA MET A 444 27.83 -4.09 -1.05
C MET A 444 29.20 -4.60 -0.61
N ASN A 445 30.22 -3.73 -0.53
CA ASN A 445 31.55 -4.08 -0.07
C ASN A 445 31.61 -4.32 1.45
N SER A 446 30.63 -3.83 2.22
CA SER A 446 30.57 -4.02 3.67
C SER A 446 29.63 -5.17 4.02
N GLU A 447 30.16 -6.21 4.66
CA GLU A 447 29.41 -7.43 5.02
C GLU A 447 28.13 -7.13 5.82
N SER A 448 28.21 -6.19 6.77
CA SER A 448 27.05 -5.80 7.60
C SER A 448 25.96 -5.03 6.83
N LEU A 449 26.25 -4.50 5.64
CA LEU A 449 25.32 -3.68 4.85
C LEU A 449 24.79 -4.39 3.61
N GLN A 450 25.39 -5.52 3.20
CA GLN A 450 25.01 -6.28 2.01
C GLN A 450 23.51 -6.57 1.93
N ASN A 451 22.93 -7.08 3.02
CA ASN A 451 21.50 -7.39 3.08
C ASN A 451 20.62 -6.15 2.92
N SER A 452 20.99 -5.05 3.59
CA SER A 452 20.24 -3.79 3.49
C SER A 452 20.36 -3.16 2.10
N CYS A 453 21.52 -3.32 1.46
CA CYS A 453 21.76 -2.85 0.10
C CYS A 453 20.94 -3.67 -0.91
N LEU A 454 20.91 -4.99 -0.79
CA LEU A 454 20.03 -5.83 -1.62
C LEU A 454 18.56 -5.49 -1.41
N ALA A 455 18.10 -5.37 -0.17
CA ALA A 455 16.72 -4.97 0.15
C ALA A 455 16.36 -3.60 -0.44
N PHE A 456 17.29 -2.66 -0.45
CA PHE A 456 17.13 -1.37 -1.14
C PHE A 456 16.90 -1.56 -2.65
N PHE A 457 17.73 -2.36 -3.33
CA PHE A 457 17.54 -2.62 -4.76
C PHE A 457 16.28 -3.44 -5.07
N VAL A 458 15.87 -4.37 -4.20
CA VAL A 458 14.55 -5.03 -4.27
C VAL A 458 13.42 -4.00 -4.29
N ASN A 459 13.47 -3.01 -3.38
CA ASN A 459 12.47 -1.95 -3.34
C ASN A 459 12.48 -1.09 -4.61
N VAL A 460 13.66 -0.86 -5.21
CA VAL A 460 13.79 -0.11 -6.47
C VAL A 460 13.20 -0.87 -7.66
N PHE A 461 13.53 -2.14 -7.83
CA PHE A 461 13.05 -2.97 -8.96
C PHE A 461 11.59 -3.42 -8.81
N SER A 462 11.01 -3.35 -7.60
CA SER A 462 9.59 -3.67 -7.36
C SER A 462 8.63 -2.51 -7.63
N LEU A 463 9.13 -1.32 -7.99
CA LEU A 463 8.29 -0.17 -8.32
C LEU A 463 7.45 -0.45 -9.59
N LYS A 464 6.12 -0.35 -9.46
CA LYS A 464 5.16 -0.54 -10.56
C LYS A 464 4.18 0.65 -10.62
N PRO A 465 4.08 1.38 -11.76
CA PRO A 465 4.94 1.25 -12.95
C PRO A 465 6.39 1.65 -12.66
N ALA A 466 7.34 1.08 -13.40
CA ALA A 466 8.76 1.41 -13.26
C ALA A 466 9.01 2.86 -13.69
N PRO A 467 9.71 3.69 -12.90
CA PRO A 467 10.02 5.07 -13.29
C PRO A 467 10.91 5.11 -14.55
N ASN A 468 10.65 6.05 -15.47
CA ASN A 468 11.50 6.23 -16.65
C ASN A 468 12.98 6.43 -16.27
N ALA A 469 13.26 7.13 -15.16
CA ALA A 469 14.60 7.32 -14.64
C ALA A 469 15.31 5.98 -14.31
N LEU A 470 14.57 4.99 -13.79
CA LEU A 470 15.10 3.64 -13.55
C LEU A 470 15.38 2.93 -14.87
N ILE A 471 14.46 3.00 -15.84
CA ILE A 471 14.62 2.37 -17.17
C ILE A 471 15.86 2.93 -17.89
N HIS A 472 16.04 4.26 -17.86
CA HIS A 472 17.22 4.92 -18.41
C HIS A 472 18.51 4.50 -17.67
N TRP A 473 18.47 4.44 -16.34
CA TRP A 473 19.62 3.99 -15.55
C TRP A 473 20.00 2.53 -15.88
N CYS A 474 19.05 1.61 -15.94
CA CYS A 474 19.30 0.21 -16.32
C CYS A 474 19.94 0.07 -17.71
N SER A 475 19.71 1.04 -18.61
CA SER A 475 20.27 1.04 -19.97
C SER A 475 21.65 1.70 -20.05
N SER A 476 22.04 2.48 -19.03
CA SER A 476 23.34 3.16 -18.95
C SER A 476 24.50 2.19 -18.69
N THR A 477 25.72 2.58 -19.07
CA THR A 477 26.91 1.77 -18.85
C THR A 477 27.16 1.52 -17.36
N GLU A 478 27.06 2.54 -16.51
CA GLU A 478 27.22 2.37 -15.06
C GLU A 478 26.12 1.47 -14.47
N GLY A 479 24.87 1.67 -14.87
CA GLY A 479 23.75 0.87 -14.39
C GLY A 479 23.89 -0.61 -14.74
N LYS A 480 24.33 -0.95 -15.96
CA LYS A 480 24.62 -2.33 -16.36
C LYS A 480 25.71 -2.97 -15.48
N GLN A 481 26.83 -2.26 -15.26
CA GLN A 481 27.91 -2.75 -14.39
C GLN A 481 27.42 -2.99 -12.95
N HIS A 482 26.60 -2.10 -12.41
CA HIS A 482 26.05 -2.26 -11.07
C HIS A 482 25.05 -3.43 -10.97
N ILE A 483 24.20 -3.60 -11.98
CA ILE A 483 23.29 -4.75 -12.08
C ILE A 483 24.09 -6.06 -12.16
N GLU A 484 25.16 -6.10 -12.96
CA GLU A 484 26.05 -7.25 -13.04
C GLU A 484 26.63 -7.66 -11.68
N LEU A 485 27.10 -6.69 -10.90
CA LEU A 485 27.63 -6.92 -9.54
C LEU A 485 26.56 -7.50 -8.61
N LEU A 486 25.35 -6.93 -8.60
CA LEU A 486 24.23 -7.41 -7.79
C LEU A 486 23.81 -8.83 -8.17
N LEU A 487 23.73 -9.11 -9.47
CA LEU A 487 23.42 -10.43 -9.98
C LEU A 487 24.50 -11.44 -9.62
N TYR A 488 25.77 -11.12 -9.85
CA TYR A 488 26.89 -11.99 -9.50
C TYR A 488 26.90 -12.34 -8.01
N TYR A 489 26.76 -11.34 -7.14
CA TYR A 489 26.66 -11.56 -5.70
C TYR A 489 25.48 -12.47 -5.35
N SER A 490 24.29 -12.18 -5.89
CA SER A 490 23.07 -12.90 -5.55
C SER A 490 23.11 -14.35 -6.03
N PHE A 491 23.55 -14.61 -7.26
CA PHE A 491 23.75 -15.97 -7.76
C PHE A 491 24.76 -16.74 -6.91
N LYS A 492 25.88 -16.12 -6.52
CA LYS A 492 26.90 -16.76 -5.68
C LYS A 492 26.31 -17.17 -4.33
N LYS A 493 25.68 -16.25 -3.61
CA LYS A 493 25.12 -16.50 -2.27
C LYS A 493 23.94 -17.46 -2.28
N SER A 494 23.10 -17.41 -3.31
CA SER A 494 22.02 -18.38 -3.49
C SER A 494 22.49 -19.76 -3.93
N SER A 495 23.71 -19.91 -4.46
CA SER A 495 24.25 -21.22 -4.86
C SER A 495 24.99 -21.92 -3.73
N THR A 496 25.71 -21.19 -2.87
CA THR A 496 26.49 -21.80 -1.79
C THR A 496 25.67 -22.08 -0.54
N LEU A 497 24.63 -21.28 -0.26
CA LEU A 497 23.77 -21.38 0.92
C LEU A 497 24.53 -21.28 2.27
N ASP A 498 25.77 -20.75 2.28
CA ASP A 498 26.60 -20.67 3.49
C ASP A 498 26.00 -19.75 4.58
N SER A 499 25.26 -18.72 4.17
CA SER A 499 24.56 -17.79 5.07
C SER A 499 23.10 -17.67 4.64
N ILE A 500 22.20 -18.21 5.48
CA ILE A 500 20.75 -18.20 5.23
C ILE A 500 20.24 -16.77 5.04
N SER A 501 20.72 -15.82 5.85
CA SER A 501 20.30 -14.41 5.75
C SER A 501 20.68 -13.78 4.40
N GLN A 502 21.91 -13.99 3.93
CA GLN A 502 22.36 -13.48 2.64
C GLN A 502 21.67 -14.21 1.47
N CYS A 503 21.44 -15.51 1.60
CA CYS A 503 20.71 -16.31 0.62
C CYS A 503 19.26 -15.81 0.47
N ASN A 504 18.58 -15.54 1.57
CA ASN A 504 17.21 -15.02 1.57
C ASN A 504 17.11 -13.72 0.78
N GLU A 505 17.92 -12.72 1.11
CA GLU A 505 17.90 -11.43 0.39
C GLU A 505 18.32 -11.58 -1.08
N SER A 506 19.26 -12.48 -1.37
CA SER A 506 19.70 -12.76 -2.75
C SER A 506 18.59 -13.39 -3.59
N LEU A 507 17.83 -14.36 -3.04
CA LEU A 507 16.69 -14.96 -3.74
C LEU A 507 15.54 -13.97 -3.93
N ILE A 508 15.29 -13.10 -2.94
CA ILE A 508 14.30 -12.02 -3.07
C ILE A 508 14.71 -11.07 -4.19
N PHE A 509 15.98 -10.66 -4.25
CA PHE A 509 16.52 -9.83 -5.32
C PHE A 509 16.40 -10.48 -6.69
N LEU A 510 16.85 -11.73 -6.85
CA LEU A 510 16.77 -12.45 -8.12
C LEU A 510 15.33 -12.59 -8.61
N SER A 511 14.41 -12.98 -7.73
CA SER A 511 12.98 -13.10 -8.08
C SER A 511 12.41 -11.76 -8.52
N THR A 512 12.68 -10.70 -7.76
CA THR A 512 12.21 -9.34 -8.07
C THR A 512 12.80 -8.80 -9.37
N PHE A 513 14.08 -9.08 -9.64
CA PHE A 513 14.75 -8.66 -10.86
C PHE A 513 14.15 -9.36 -12.09
N LEU A 514 13.91 -10.67 -12.02
CA LEU A 514 13.23 -11.41 -13.10
C LEU A 514 11.82 -10.86 -13.36
N ASP A 515 11.06 -10.56 -12.30
CA ASP A 515 9.71 -10.01 -12.38
C ASP A 515 9.66 -8.55 -12.89
N SER A 516 10.79 -7.82 -12.83
CA SER A 516 10.87 -6.43 -13.27
C SER A 516 10.79 -6.27 -14.79
N GLY A 517 11.07 -7.34 -15.55
CA GLY A 517 11.14 -7.32 -17.01
C GLY A 517 12.39 -6.63 -17.58
N VAL A 518 13.33 -6.19 -16.73
CA VAL A 518 14.61 -5.61 -17.16
C VAL A 518 15.49 -6.70 -17.77
N LYS A 519 15.94 -6.48 -19.02
CA LYS A 519 16.84 -7.40 -19.72
C LYS A 519 18.30 -7.06 -19.38
N HIS A 520 19.11 -8.07 -19.09
CA HIS A 520 20.54 -7.91 -18.79
C HIS A 520 21.34 -9.11 -19.29
N GLU A 521 22.55 -8.89 -19.82
CA GLU A 521 23.40 -9.93 -20.43
C GLU A 521 23.84 -11.02 -19.43
N SER A 522 24.01 -10.66 -18.16
CA SER A 522 24.37 -11.60 -17.10
C SER A 522 23.24 -12.57 -16.73
N ILE A 523 21.98 -12.27 -17.09
CA ILE A 523 20.86 -13.21 -16.97
C ILE A 523 20.87 -14.13 -18.18
N ASN A 524 21.41 -15.33 -17.98
CA ASN A 524 21.34 -16.42 -18.95
C ASN A 524 20.36 -17.47 -18.45
N ILE A 525 19.47 -17.95 -19.34
CA ILE A 525 18.46 -18.97 -19.00
C ILE A 525 19.09 -20.19 -18.32
N THR A 526 20.24 -20.68 -18.80
CA THR A 526 20.94 -21.84 -18.23
C THR A 526 21.33 -21.59 -16.77
N LYS A 527 21.87 -20.40 -16.45
CA LYS A 527 22.24 -20.04 -15.06
C LYS A 527 21.00 -19.99 -14.16
N VAL A 528 19.92 -19.40 -14.65
CA VAL A 528 18.66 -19.25 -13.92
C VAL A 528 18.03 -20.61 -13.61
N LEU A 529 17.95 -21.49 -14.61
CA LEU A 529 17.37 -22.84 -14.50
C LEU A 529 18.22 -23.76 -13.61
N ASN A 530 19.56 -23.71 -13.74
CA ASN A 530 20.45 -24.52 -12.92
C ASN A 530 20.37 -24.13 -11.44
N LEU A 531 20.33 -22.83 -11.13
CA LEU A 531 20.14 -22.37 -9.76
C LEU A 531 18.83 -22.92 -9.18
N ALA A 532 17.73 -22.81 -9.94
CA ALA A 532 16.40 -23.29 -9.53
C ALA A 532 16.40 -24.79 -9.18
N ILE A 533 17.03 -25.64 -10.00
CA ILE A 533 17.14 -27.08 -9.74
C ILE A 533 17.98 -27.33 -8.47
N ASN A 534 19.17 -26.72 -8.39
CA ASN A 534 20.12 -26.95 -7.30
C ASN A 534 19.53 -26.60 -5.92
N ILE A 535 18.92 -25.41 -5.80
CA ILE A 535 18.36 -24.95 -4.52
C ILE A 535 17.11 -25.74 -4.10
N SER A 536 16.38 -26.34 -5.06
CA SER A 536 15.21 -27.18 -4.82
C SER A 536 15.57 -28.59 -4.33
N CYS A 537 16.82 -29.02 -4.54
CA CYS A 537 17.35 -30.28 -4.01
C CYS A 537 18.09 -30.12 -2.68
N HIS A 538 18.45 -28.89 -2.30
CA HIS A 538 19.35 -28.65 -1.19
C HIS A 538 18.71 -28.94 0.18
N GLU A 539 19.41 -29.69 1.04
CA GLU A 539 18.89 -30.13 2.35
C GLU A 539 18.44 -28.96 3.24
N VAL A 540 19.25 -27.90 3.34
CA VAL A 540 18.91 -26.68 4.09
C VAL A 540 17.61 -26.04 3.61
N THR A 541 17.34 -26.04 2.29
CA THR A 541 16.07 -25.55 1.75
C THR A 541 14.94 -26.39 2.30
N LEU A 542 15.05 -27.72 2.28
CA LEU A 542 14.00 -28.64 2.70
C LEU A 542 13.68 -28.55 4.20
N ILE A 543 14.63 -28.12 5.03
CA ILE A 543 14.43 -27.98 6.48
C ILE A 543 13.91 -26.59 6.85
N ASN A 544 14.30 -25.54 6.13
CA ASN A 544 13.98 -24.16 6.48
C ASN A 544 12.73 -23.64 5.73
N PRO A 545 11.57 -23.47 6.39
CA PRO A 545 10.31 -23.11 5.72
C PRO A 545 10.33 -21.70 5.07
N VAL A 546 11.14 -20.77 5.61
CA VAL A 546 11.33 -19.44 5.00
C VAL A 546 12.06 -19.58 3.68
N LEU A 547 13.17 -20.34 3.67
CA LEU A 547 13.95 -20.59 2.47
C LEU A 547 13.14 -21.38 1.43
N GLN A 548 12.38 -22.41 1.83
CA GLN A 548 11.44 -23.09 0.93
C GLN A 548 10.50 -22.11 0.24
N SER A 549 9.89 -21.19 1.00
CA SER A 549 8.96 -20.20 0.42
C SER A 549 9.65 -19.28 -0.58
N LEU A 550 10.90 -18.88 -0.32
CA LEU A 550 11.69 -18.05 -1.24
C LEU A 550 12.10 -18.83 -2.49
N VAL A 551 12.46 -20.10 -2.36
CA VAL A 551 12.75 -20.97 -3.51
C VAL A 551 11.49 -21.14 -4.38
N CYS A 552 10.32 -21.39 -3.79
CA CYS A 552 9.07 -21.48 -4.55
C CYS A 552 8.77 -20.17 -5.31
N LYS A 553 8.99 -19.01 -4.68
CA LYS A 553 8.83 -17.70 -5.34
C LYS A 553 9.83 -17.52 -6.48
N TYR A 554 11.08 -17.91 -6.29
CA TYR A 554 12.07 -17.87 -7.35
C TYR A 554 11.65 -18.75 -8.52
N LEU A 555 11.18 -19.98 -8.29
CA LEU A 555 10.64 -20.85 -9.34
C LEU A 555 9.50 -20.18 -10.12
N GLN A 556 8.54 -19.57 -9.41
CA GLN A 556 7.45 -18.83 -10.04
C GLN A 556 7.99 -17.69 -10.93
N SER A 557 8.91 -16.87 -10.44
CA SER A 557 9.55 -15.80 -11.20
C SER A 557 10.33 -16.32 -12.42
N VAL A 558 10.99 -17.48 -12.31
CA VAL A 558 11.66 -18.14 -13.44
C VAL A 558 10.66 -18.53 -14.52
N ALA A 559 9.53 -19.16 -14.16
CA ALA A 559 8.51 -19.54 -15.13
C ALA A 559 7.85 -18.31 -15.79
N LEU A 560 7.56 -17.25 -15.02
CA LEU A 560 7.03 -16.00 -15.54
C LEU A 560 8.03 -15.28 -16.46
N TYR A 561 9.32 -15.31 -16.13
CA TYR A 561 10.38 -14.79 -16.98
C TYR A 561 10.41 -15.50 -18.33
N ILE A 562 10.40 -16.84 -18.35
CA ILE A 562 10.31 -17.63 -19.59
C ILE A 562 9.02 -17.27 -20.35
N LYS A 563 7.88 -17.18 -19.65
CA LYS A 563 6.59 -16.83 -20.24
C LYS A 563 6.58 -15.44 -20.88
N SER A 564 7.36 -14.49 -20.36
CA SER A 564 7.46 -13.13 -20.89
C SER A 564 8.33 -13.01 -22.15
N MET A 565 9.11 -14.04 -22.50
CA MET A 565 9.94 -14.02 -23.70
C MET A 565 9.07 -14.02 -24.96
N ASN A 566 9.39 -13.18 -25.95
CA ASN A 566 8.66 -13.13 -27.22
C ASN A 566 8.78 -14.46 -27.99
N SER A 567 9.98 -15.04 -28.01
CA SER A 567 10.30 -16.33 -28.59
C SER A 567 11.42 -16.98 -27.80
N ILE A 568 11.41 -18.31 -27.70
CA ILE A 568 12.53 -19.08 -27.13
C ILE A 568 13.39 -19.55 -28.30
N GLU A 569 14.69 -19.28 -28.26
CA GLU A 569 15.61 -19.79 -29.28
C GLU A 569 15.59 -21.32 -29.29
N VAL A 570 15.75 -21.93 -30.48
CA VAL A 570 15.66 -23.39 -30.64
C VAL A 570 16.60 -24.13 -29.69
N THR A 571 17.80 -23.60 -29.48
CA THR A 571 18.81 -24.16 -28.57
C THR A 571 18.41 -24.10 -27.08
N ASP A 572 17.59 -23.12 -26.70
CA ASP A 572 17.12 -22.97 -25.32
C ASP A 572 15.79 -23.70 -25.07
N GLN A 573 15.05 -24.03 -26.12
CA GLN A 573 13.79 -24.77 -26.05
C GLN A 573 13.97 -26.14 -25.41
N GLU A 574 14.99 -26.91 -25.83
CA GLU A 574 15.32 -28.20 -25.23
C GLU A 574 15.71 -28.04 -23.75
N ARG A 575 16.46 -26.99 -23.40
CA ARG A 575 16.86 -26.71 -22.01
C ARG A 575 15.66 -26.41 -21.12
N VAL A 576 14.70 -25.64 -21.63
CA VAL A 576 13.45 -25.33 -20.90
C VAL A 576 12.63 -26.60 -20.69
N ILE A 577 12.51 -27.46 -21.70
CA ILE A 577 11.79 -28.75 -21.57
C ILE A 577 12.49 -29.65 -20.54
N ASN A 578 13.81 -29.81 -20.65
CA ASN A 578 14.60 -30.59 -19.70
C ASN A 578 14.52 -30.03 -18.27
N PHE A 579 14.46 -28.71 -18.11
CA PHE A 579 14.23 -28.09 -16.81
C PHE A 579 12.90 -28.51 -16.20
N TRP A 580 11.79 -28.49 -16.96
CA TRP A 580 10.48 -28.92 -16.45
C TRP A 580 10.49 -30.40 -16.04
N HIS A 581 11.17 -31.27 -16.78
CA HIS A 581 11.31 -32.67 -16.37
C HIS A 581 12.18 -32.83 -15.11
N ASN A 582 13.28 -32.08 -15.00
CA ASN A 582 14.22 -32.22 -13.90
C ASN A 582 13.71 -31.58 -12.61
N ILE A 583 13.03 -30.43 -12.68
CA ILE A 583 12.51 -29.76 -11.49
C ILE A 583 11.48 -30.63 -10.76
N PHE A 584 10.65 -31.37 -11.50
CA PHE A 584 9.68 -32.33 -10.94
C PHE A 584 10.32 -33.59 -10.34
N LYS A 585 11.62 -33.82 -10.53
CA LYS A 585 12.38 -34.88 -9.87
C LYS A 585 13.09 -34.41 -8.60
N THR A 586 13.05 -33.10 -8.30
CA THR A 586 13.69 -32.54 -7.10
C THR A 586 12.89 -32.90 -5.85
N ARG A 587 13.58 -32.98 -4.70
CA ARG A 587 12.94 -33.38 -3.44
C ARG A 587 11.79 -32.45 -3.04
N LEU A 588 11.94 -31.14 -3.24
CA LEU A 588 10.89 -30.15 -3.00
C LEU A 588 9.61 -30.43 -3.81
N MET A 589 9.76 -30.83 -5.08
CA MET A 589 8.60 -31.16 -5.93
C MET A 589 8.00 -32.52 -5.56
N CYS A 590 8.80 -33.51 -5.18
CA CYS A 590 8.29 -34.77 -4.65
C CYS A 590 7.45 -34.54 -3.38
N ASP A 591 7.94 -33.72 -2.44
CA ASP A 591 7.20 -33.36 -1.23
C ASP A 591 5.87 -32.63 -1.57
N PHE A 592 5.85 -31.82 -2.63
CA PHE A 592 4.62 -31.21 -3.14
C PHE A 592 3.66 -32.24 -3.72
N GLN A 593 4.15 -33.19 -4.51
CA GLN A 593 3.34 -34.26 -5.12
C GLN A 593 2.71 -35.17 -4.05
N GLU A 594 3.48 -35.51 -3.02
CA GLU A 594 3.05 -36.34 -1.89
C GLU A 594 2.14 -35.61 -0.89
N SER A 595 1.89 -34.31 -1.10
CA SER A 595 1.12 -33.46 -0.18
C SER A 595 1.68 -33.46 1.25
N SER A 596 3.01 -33.41 1.35
CA SER A 596 3.75 -33.37 2.60
C SER A 596 3.33 -32.17 3.47
N THR A 597 3.15 -32.40 4.77
CA THR A 597 2.86 -31.34 5.75
C THR A 597 4.04 -30.39 5.97
N HIS A 598 5.25 -30.76 5.50
CA HIS A 598 6.46 -29.96 5.62
C HIS A 598 6.47 -28.73 4.70
N ILE A 599 5.60 -28.65 3.68
CA ILE A 599 5.52 -27.50 2.79
C ILE A 599 4.45 -26.51 3.31
N PRO A 600 4.81 -25.25 3.61
CA PRO A 600 3.84 -24.24 4.01
C PRO A 600 2.74 -24.05 2.96
N SER A 601 1.49 -23.85 3.40
CA SER A 601 0.35 -23.66 2.51
C SER A 601 0.56 -22.53 1.47
N SER A 602 1.21 -21.42 1.84
CA SER A 602 1.56 -20.36 0.88
C SER A 602 2.53 -20.82 -0.22
N SER A 603 3.44 -21.74 0.11
CA SER A 603 4.39 -22.31 -0.86
C SER A 603 3.70 -23.27 -1.81
N VAL A 604 2.70 -24.04 -1.36
CA VAL A 604 1.84 -24.88 -2.23
C VAL A 604 1.11 -24.01 -3.27
N THR A 605 0.47 -22.92 -2.84
CA THR A 605 -0.13 -21.92 -3.77
C THR A 605 0.90 -21.44 -4.80
N THR A 606 2.11 -21.10 -4.35
CA THR A 606 3.17 -20.57 -5.23
C THR A 606 3.67 -21.61 -6.23
N ILE A 607 3.78 -22.89 -5.84
CA ILE A 607 4.15 -23.99 -6.75
C ILE A 607 3.06 -24.22 -7.81
N ILE A 608 1.79 -24.16 -7.43
CA ILE A 608 0.68 -24.25 -8.40
C ILE A 608 0.73 -23.07 -9.38
N ASP A 609 1.03 -21.87 -8.90
CA ASP A 609 1.18 -20.69 -9.76
C ASP A 609 2.40 -20.82 -10.70
N PHE A 610 3.49 -21.43 -10.24
CA PHE A 610 4.64 -21.81 -11.07
C PHE A 610 4.22 -22.74 -12.21
N ILE A 611 3.46 -23.81 -11.93
CA ILE A 611 2.94 -24.74 -12.95
C ILE A 611 2.00 -24.01 -13.92
N SER A 612 1.14 -23.12 -13.41
CA SER A 612 0.25 -22.31 -14.24
C SER A 612 0.98 -21.32 -15.16
N ALA A 613 2.25 -21.02 -14.87
CA ALA A 613 3.10 -20.15 -15.67
C ALA A 613 3.83 -20.89 -16.81
N VAL A 614 3.64 -22.20 -16.99
CA VAL A 614 4.07 -22.92 -18.20
C VAL A 614 3.54 -22.18 -19.44
N ARG A 615 4.39 -22.05 -20.47
CA ARG A 615 3.99 -21.49 -21.77
C ARG A 615 3.24 -22.53 -22.59
N SER A 616 2.27 -22.07 -23.37
CA SER A 616 1.47 -22.93 -24.26
C SER A 616 2.37 -23.68 -25.26
N ASP A 617 3.26 -23.00 -25.97
CA ASP A 617 4.20 -23.61 -26.93
C ASP A 617 5.14 -24.66 -26.31
N THR A 618 5.62 -24.40 -25.09
CA THR A 618 6.46 -25.33 -24.34
C THR A 618 5.67 -26.55 -23.89
N PHE A 619 4.45 -26.34 -23.40
CA PHE A 619 3.55 -27.43 -23.00
C PHE A 619 3.33 -28.39 -24.16
N GLU A 620 3.10 -27.86 -25.37
CA GLU A 620 2.83 -28.69 -26.54
C GLU A 620 3.95 -29.67 -26.89
N LEU A 621 5.19 -29.36 -26.51
CA LEU A 621 6.38 -30.16 -26.80
C LEU A 621 6.68 -31.21 -25.74
N PHE A 622 5.98 -31.18 -24.60
CA PHE A 622 6.15 -32.20 -23.59
C PHE A 622 5.70 -33.57 -24.08
N GLU A 623 6.40 -34.61 -23.62
CA GLU A 623 5.97 -35.99 -23.82
C GLU A 623 4.58 -36.23 -23.24
N ALA A 624 3.80 -37.10 -23.89
CA ALA A 624 2.40 -37.33 -23.52
C ALA A 624 2.24 -37.69 -22.03
N TRP A 625 3.08 -38.57 -21.49
CA TRP A 625 3.00 -38.95 -20.07
C TRP A 625 3.17 -37.75 -19.13
N PHE A 626 4.00 -36.77 -19.49
CA PHE A 626 4.27 -35.61 -18.65
C PHE A 626 3.12 -34.60 -18.71
N LYS A 627 2.50 -34.41 -19.88
CA LYS A 627 1.24 -33.65 -20.01
C LYS A 627 0.16 -34.24 -19.09
N HIS A 628 -0.08 -35.55 -19.17
CA HIS A 628 -1.06 -36.25 -18.32
C HIS A 628 -0.71 -36.16 -16.84
N HIS A 629 0.58 -36.27 -16.49
CA HIS A 629 1.06 -36.13 -15.11
C HIS A 629 0.73 -34.76 -14.53
N LEU A 630 1.02 -33.68 -15.26
CA LEU A 630 0.72 -32.31 -14.79
C LEU A 630 -0.79 -32.10 -14.60
N ILE A 631 -1.61 -32.57 -15.54
CA ILE A 631 -3.07 -32.45 -15.46
C ILE A 631 -3.60 -33.21 -14.25
N SER A 632 -3.21 -34.49 -14.11
CA SER A 632 -3.63 -35.35 -13.01
C SER A 632 -3.22 -34.78 -11.65
N LEU A 633 -1.99 -34.27 -11.56
CA LEU A 633 -1.48 -33.63 -10.34
C LEU A 633 -2.33 -32.41 -9.95
N ILE A 634 -2.64 -31.52 -10.89
CA ILE A 634 -3.46 -30.34 -10.61
C ILE A 634 -4.90 -30.74 -10.26
N ILE A 635 -5.50 -31.70 -10.96
CA ILE A 635 -6.84 -32.23 -10.62
C ILE A 635 -6.84 -32.78 -9.20
N ASN A 636 -5.82 -33.56 -8.83
CA ASN A 636 -5.67 -34.08 -7.47
C ASN A 636 -5.58 -32.92 -6.46
N LYS A 637 -4.77 -31.89 -6.73
CA LYS A 637 -4.68 -30.69 -5.87
C LYS A 637 -5.98 -29.90 -5.77
N VAL A 638 -6.86 -29.93 -6.76
CA VAL A 638 -8.19 -29.33 -6.60
C VAL A 638 -9.08 -30.18 -5.67
N LYS A 639 -8.98 -31.51 -5.76
CA LYS A 639 -9.86 -32.44 -5.04
C LYS A 639 -9.42 -32.73 -3.60
N SER A 640 -8.12 -32.85 -3.35
CA SER A 640 -7.56 -33.30 -2.06
C SER A 640 -7.31 -32.18 -1.05
N GLU A 641 -7.25 -30.93 -1.52
CA GLU A 641 -6.71 -29.82 -0.75
C GLU A 641 -7.76 -29.18 0.17
N THR A 642 -7.37 -28.96 1.43
CA THR A 642 -8.25 -28.38 2.46
C THR A 642 -8.14 -26.86 2.53
N THR A 643 -7.03 -26.29 2.06
CA THR A 643 -6.82 -24.84 2.09
C THR A 643 -7.48 -24.17 0.89
N ILE A 644 -8.41 -23.24 1.15
CA ILE A 644 -9.16 -22.48 0.12
C ILE A 644 -8.22 -21.82 -0.91
N SER A 645 -7.09 -21.23 -0.47
CA SER A 645 -6.13 -20.56 -1.36
C SER A 645 -5.48 -21.53 -2.36
N ASN A 646 -5.09 -22.71 -1.88
CA ASN A 646 -4.44 -23.72 -2.70
C ASN A 646 -5.44 -24.29 -3.72
N GLN A 647 -6.65 -24.62 -3.27
CA GLN A 647 -7.72 -25.10 -4.14
C GLN A 647 -8.12 -24.04 -5.19
N ALA A 648 -8.21 -22.77 -4.81
CA ALA A 648 -8.49 -21.65 -5.72
C ALA A 648 -7.40 -21.49 -6.79
N SER A 649 -6.14 -21.68 -6.42
CA SER A 649 -5.01 -21.58 -7.35
C SER A 649 -4.94 -22.79 -8.29
N ALA A 650 -5.29 -23.98 -7.79
CA ALA A 650 -5.34 -25.21 -8.59
C ALA A 650 -6.46 -25.16 -9.64
N VAL A 651 -7.68 -24.73 -9.28
CA VAL A 651 -8.78 -24.58 -10.25
C VAL A 651 -8.47 -23.48 -11.28
N ARG A 652 -7.78 -22.40 -10.86
CA ARG A 652 -7.27 -21.37 -11.77
C ARG A 652 -6.24 -21.95 -12.75
N CYS A 653 -5.36 -22.85 -12.30
CA CYS A 653 -4.39 -23.52 -13.17
C CYS A 653 -5.07 -24.34 -14.27
N LEU A 654 -6.11 -25.12 -13.95
CA LEU A 654 -6.94 -25.82 -14.95
C LEU A 654 -7.57 -24.82 -15.93
N GLY A 655 -8.07 -23.70 -15.42
CA GLY A 655 -8.62 -22.62 -16.25
C GLY A 655 -7.61 -21.99 -17.22
N VAL A 656 -6.31 -21.98 -16.89
CA VAL A 656 -5.23 -21.53 -17.79
C VAL A 656 -4.90 -22.60 -18.83
N PHE A 657 -4.93 -23.88 -18.47
CA PHE A 657 -4.67 -25.00 -19.37
C PHE A 657 -5.69 -25.07 -20.53
N LEU A 658 -6.91 -24.54 -20.34
CA LEU A 658 -7.91 -24.32 -21.41
C LEU A 658 -7.49 -23.28 -22.47
N SER A 659 -6.27 -22.75 -22.41
CA SER A 659 -5.69 -21.93 -23.48
C SER A 659 -4.66 -22.69 -24.33
N PHE A 660 -4.37 -23.96 -24.00
CA PHE A 660 -3.37 -24.77 -24.69
C PHE A 660 -4.01 -25.57 -25.83
N PRO A 661 -3.48 -25.50 -27.07
CA PRO A 661 -4.05 -26.15 -28.25
C PRO A 661 -4.43 -27.62 -28.06
N SER A 662 -3.54 -28.46 -27.51
CA SER A 662 -3.84 -29.88 -27.32
C SER A 662 -4.97 -30.14 -26.33
N LEU A 663 -5.18 -29.24 -25.37
CA LEU A 663 -6.15 -29.43 -24.30
C LEU A 663 -7.53 -28.86 -24.64
N ILE A 664 -7.60 -27.85 -25.50
CA ILE A 664 -8.90 -27.35 -26.01
C ILE A 664 -9.54 -28.29 -27.03
N GLU A 665 -8.76 -29.20 -27.62
CA GLU A 665 -9.21 -30.25 -28.54
C GLU A 665 -9.58 -31.54 -27.79
N ASP A 666 -9.05 -31.74 -26.58
CA ASP A 666 -9.41 -32.85 -25.69
C ASP A 666 -10.71 -32.55 -24.92
N LEU A 667 -11.82 -33.06 -25.45
CA LEU A 667 -13.13 -32.88 -24.83
C LEU A 667 -13.20 -33.50 -23.43
N SER A 668 -12.45 -34.58 -23.16
CA SER A 668 -12.45 -35.21 -21.83
C SER A 668 -11.86 -34.27 -20.79
N PHE A 669 -10.74 -33.60 -21.10
CA PHE A 669 -10.16 -32.59 -20.22
C PHE A 669 -11.09 -31.38 -20.00
N VAL A 670 -11.75 -30.89 -21.06
CA VAL A 670 -12.69 -29.78 -20.97
C VAL A 670 -13.87 -30.16 -20.07
N MET A 671 -14.42 -31.36 -20.24
CA MET A 671 -15.55 -31.86 -19.44
C MET A 671 -15.13 -32.12 -17.99
N ASP A 672 -13.98 -32.72 -17.72
CA ASP A 672 -13.44 -32.88 -16.36
C ASP A 672 -13.31 -31.54 -15.64
N THR A 673 -12.77 -30.53 -16.33
CA THR A 673 -12.66 -29.17 -15.78
C THR A 673 -14.04 -28.55 -15.53
N THR A 674 -15.02 -28.85 -16.40
CA THR A 674 -16.42 -28.42 -16.24
C THR A 674 -17.03 -29.00 -14.97
N PHE A 675 -16.92 -30.31 -14.76
CA PHE A 675 -17.46 -31.00 -13.58
C PHE A 675 -16.80 -30.50 -12.29
N ILE A 676 -15.47 -30.35 -12.27
CA ILE A 676 -14.74 -29.78 -11.13
C ILE A 676 -15.27 -28.38 -10.79
N CYS A 677 -15.45 -27.51 -11.79
CA CYS A 677 -16.00 -26.17 -11.56
C CYS A 677 -17.44 -26.23 -11.00
N ARG A 678 -18.29 -27.09 -11.56
CA ARG A 678 -19.68 -27.29 -11.08
C ARG A 678 -19.70 -27.71 -9.61
N ASP A 679 -18.89 -28.69 -9.24
CA ASP A 679 -18.80 -29.23 -7.88
C ASP A 679 -18.31 -28.20 -6.87
N LEU A 680 -17.40 -27.31 -7.27
CA LEU A 680 -16.94 -26.22 -6.41
C LEU A 680 -17.99 -25.13 -6.29
N ILE A 681 -18.65 -24.75 -7.38
CA ILE A 681 -19.67 -23.68 -7.38
C ILE A 681 -20.92 -24.11 -6.60
N SER A 682 -21.32 -25.37 -6.69
CA SER A 682 -22.51 -25.90 -6.00
C SER A 682 -22.41 -25.83 -4.46
N GLN A 683 -21.20 -25.71 -3.91
CA GLN A 683 -20.95 -25.54 -2.48
C GLN A 683 -21.34 -24.15 -1.93
N PHE A 684 -21.88 -23.26 -2.78
CA PHE A 684 -22.22 -21.88 -2.45
C PHE A 684 -23.72 -21.52 -2.62
N PRO A 685 -24.66 -22.20 -1.94
CA PRO A 685 -26.08 -22.06 -2.26
C PRO A 685 -26.78 -20.80 -1.71
N THR A 686 -26.28 -20.14 -0.65
CA THR A 686 -27.06 -19.08 0.04
C THR A 686 -26.33 -17.75 0.29
N ALA A 687 -25.02 -17.76 0.52
CA ALA A 687 -24.20 -16.54 0.64
C ALA A 687 -22.70 -16.85 0.46
N VAL A 688 -21.94 -15.91 -0.09
CA VAL A 688 -20.48 -16.04 -0.15
C VAL A 688 -19.88 -15.65 1.20
N ASN A 689 -19.34 -16.62 1.94
CA ASN A 689 -18.46 -16.32 3.06
C ASN A 689 -17.19 -15.63 2.53
N ARG A 690 -16.80 -14.50 3.12
CA ARG A 690 -15.57 -13.76 2.77
C ARG A 690 -14.34 -14.66 2.65
N GLU A 691 -14.25 -15.70 3.48
CA GLU A 691 -13.12 -16.63 3.43
C GLU A 691 -13.07 -17.47 2.17
N LYS A 692 -14.24 -17.86 1.65
CA LYS A 692 -14.35 -18.69 0.45
C LYS A 692 -14.48 -17.86 -0.84
N HIS A 693 -14.51 -16.54 -0.72
CA HIS A 693 -14.58 -15.62 -1.86
C HIS A 693 -13.51 -15.88 -2.94
N PRO A 694 -12.22 -16.14 -2.60
CA PRO A 694 -11.20 -16.42 -3.62
C PRO A 694 -11.52 -17.68 -4.43
N LEU A 695 -12.01 -18.74 -3.77
CA LEU A 695 -12.33 -20.01 -4.43
C LEU A 695 -13.49 -19.85 -5.41
N ILE A 696 -14.63 -19.29 -4.98
CA ILE A 696 -15.76 -19.08 -5.90
C ILE A 696 -15.36 -18.17 -7.07
N HIS A 697 -14.57 -17.13 -6.82
CA HIS A 697 -14.08 -16.23 -7.88
C HIS A 697 -13.24 -16.99 -8.92
N GLN A 698 -12.28 -17.81 -8.50
CA GLN A 698 -11.41 -18.56 -9.41
C GLN A 698 -12.16 -19.72 -10.10
N SER A 699 -13.04 -20.42 -9.40
CA SER A 699 -13.89 -21.46 -10.01
C SER A 699 -14.76 -20.88 -11.12
N LEU A 700 -15.38 -19.72 -10.91
CA LEU A 700 -16.18 -19.05 -11.95
C LEU A 700 -15.34 -18.47 -13.08
N TRP A 701 -14.12 -18.00 -12.78
CA TRP A 701 -13.20 -17.55 -13.81
C TRP A 701 -12.82 -18.71 -14.74
N SER A 702 -12.47 -19.87 -14.18
CA SER A 702 -12.18 -21.10 -14.93
C SER A 702 -13.41 -21.62 -15.65
N PHE A 703 -14.59 -21.61 -15.02
CA PHE A 703 -15.84 -22.03 -15.63
C PHE A 703 -16.21 -21.17 -16.84
N ALA A 704 -15.99 -19.86 -16.77
CA ALA A 704 -16.22 -19.00 -17.92
C ALA A 704 -15.20 -19.26 -19.05
N ASN A 705 -13.95 -19.67 -18.76
CA ASN A 705 -13.01 -20.14 -19.80
C ASN A 705 -13.46 -21.45 -20.46
N VAL A 706 -14.00 -22.39 -19.68
CA VAL A 706 -14.62 -23.61 -20.21
C VAL A 706 -15.72 -23.25 -21.20
N ASN A 707 -16.66 -22.39 -20.81
CA ASN A 707 -17.79 -22.05 -21.67
C ASN A 707 -17.37 -21.30 -22.94
N ASP A 708 -16.34 -20.46 -22.87
CA ASP A 708 -15.76 -19.83 -24.06
C ASP A 708 -15.11 -20.87 -24.99
N THR A 709 -14.46 -21.91 -24.43
CA THR A 709 -13.87 -23.03 -25.18
C THR A 709 -14.96 -23.87 -25.84
N LEU A 710 -16.00 -24.25 -25.09
CA LEU A 710 -17.17 -24.96 -25.61
C LEU A 710 -17.85 -24.20 -26.75
N LYS A 711 -18.06 -22.89 -26.56
CA LYS A 711 -18.61 -22.00 -27.60
C LYS A 711 -17.74 -21.96 -28.86
N LYS A 712 -16.41 -21.90 -28.72
CA LYS A 712 -15.50 -21.71 -29.85
C LYS A 712 -15.21 -22.99 -30.62
N PHE A 713 -15.06 -24.13 -29.94
CA PHE A 713 -14.57 -25.37 -30.55
C PHE A 713 -15.60 -26.49 -30.60
N TYR A 714 -16.63 -26.45 -29.76
CA TYR A 714 -17.64 -27.51 -29.62
C TYR A 714 -19.07 -27.01 -29.87
N LEU A 715 -19.20 -25.94 -30.67
CA LEU A 715 -20.48 -25.30 -30.97
C LEU A 715 -21.51 -26.29 -31.51
N ASN A 716 -21.08 -27.21 -32.38
CA ASN A 716 -21.93 -28.20 -33.06
C ASN A 716 -21.76 -29.62 -32.50
N ASN A 717 -21.12 -29.78 -31.34
CA ASN A 717 -20.90 -31.09 -30.76
C ASN A 717 -22.21 -31.63 -30.15
N GLU A 718 -22.67 -32.80 -30.62
CA GLU A 718 -23.92 -33.44 -30.18
C GLU A 718 -23.81 -34.08 -28.79
N GLU A 719 -22.61 -34.42 -28.32
CA GLU A 719 -22.39 -34.98 -26.97
C GLU A 719 -22.73 -33.95 -25.88
N ILE A 720 -22.64 -32.66 -26.21
CA ILE A 720 -23.02 -31.57 -25.30
C ILE A 720 -24.52 -31.32 -25.43
N THR A 721 -25.27 -31.96 -24.54
CA THR A 721 -26.73 -31.88 -24.53
C THR A 721 -27.25 -30.51 -24.07
N VAL A 722 -28.45 -30.17 -24.55
CA VAL A 722 -29.16 -28.95 -24.14
C VAL A 722 -29.41 -28.92 -22.63
N ASP A 723 -29.75 -30.06 -22.04
CA ASP A 723 -30.01 -30.17 -20.59
C ASP A 723 -28.75 -29.88 -19.77
N PHE A 724 -27.59 -30.39 -20.20
CA PHE A 724 -26.31 -30.10 -19.56
C PHE A 724 -25.99 -28.60 -19.57
N LEU A 725 -26.21 -27.92 -20.70
CA LEU A 725 -26.02 -26.48 -20.84
C LEU A 725 -27.00 -25.67 -19.96
N LEU A 726 -28.26 -26.09 -19.90
CA LEU A 726 -29.28 -25.46 -19.04
C LEU A 726 -28.96 -25.63 -17.55
N GLU A 727 -28.49 -26.80 -17.12
CA GLU A 727 -28.04 -27.03 -15.73
C GLU A 727 -26.87 -26.10 -15.35
N ASN A 728 -25.87 -25.98 -16.23
CA ASN A 728 -24.74 -25.07 -16.05
C ASN A 728 -25.18 -23.60 -15.98
N GLY A 729 -26.17 -23.24 -16.81
CA GLY A 729 -26.80 -21.93 -16.80
C GLY A 729 -27.53 -21.64 -15.48
N ARG A 730 -28.32 -22.59 -14.99
CA ARG A 730 -29.04 -22.48 -13.71
C ARG A 730 -28.10 -22.35 -12.52
N LEU A 731 -27.02 -23.13 -12.49
CA LEU A 731 -25.98 -23.00 -11.45
C LEU A 731 -25.35 -21.61 -11.45
N SER A 732 -25.05 -21.08 -12.64
CA SER A 732 -24.53 -19.71 -12.80
C SER A 732 -25.55 -18.66 -12.33
N MET A 733 -26.83 -18.85 -12.63
CA MET A 733 -27.91 -17.98 -12.17
C MET A 733 -28.06 -17.97 -10.64
N GLN A 734 -27.90 -19.11 -9.97
CA GLN A 734 -27.90 -19.17 -8.51
C GLN A 734 -26.82 -18.27 -7.91
N VAL A 735 -25.60 -18.29 -8.45
CA VAL A 735 -24.52 -17.39 -8.02
C VAL A 735 -24.87 -15.93 -8.31
N LEU A 736 -25.44 -15.66 -9.48
CA LEU A 736 -25.84 -14.31 -9.89
C LEU A 736 -26.91 -13.70 -8.96
N GLN A 737 -27.71 -14.54 -8.29
CA GLN A 737 -28.72 -14.15 -7.33
C GLN A 737 -28.16 -13.90 -5.91
N LEU A 738 -26.92 -14.31 -5.62
CA LEU A 738 -26.28 -14.08 -4.32
C LEU A 738 -26.12 -12.59 -4.03
N LYS A 739 -26.47 -12.19 -2.81
CA LYS A 739 -26.30 -10.82 -2.33
C LYS A 739 -24.84 -10.58 -1.93
N MET A 740 -24.19 -9.61 -2.58
CA MET A 740 -22.81 -9.20 -2.26
C MET A 740 -22.82 -7.99 -1.31
N THR A 741 -21.85 -7.93 -0.40
CA THR A 741 -21.75 -6.85 0.61
C THR A 741 -20.71 -5.79 0.26
N SER A 742 -19.85 -6.04 -0.74
CA SER A 742 -18.83 -5.10 -1.20
C SER A 742 -18.66 -5.12 -2.72
N ILE A 743 -18.07 -4.05 -3.27
CA ILE A 743 -17.73 -3.94 -4.70
C ILE A 743 -16.75 -5.03 -5.14
N VAL A 744 -15.84 -5.45 -4.26
CA VAL A 744 -14.89 -6.54 -4.55
C VAL A 744 -15.62 -7.87 -4.68
N GLU A 745 -16.61 -8.12 -3.82
CA GLU A 745 -17.48 -9.30 -3.89
C GLU A 745 -18.37 -9.29 -5.14
N GLU A 746 -18.86 -8.12 -5.58
CA GLU A 746 -19.59 -7.98 -6.85
C GLU A 746 -18.76 -8.35 -8.08
N ASN A 747 -17.43 -8.34 -8.01
CA ASN A 747 -16.60 -8.78 -9.14
C ASN A 747 -16.75 -10.28 -9.44
N VAL A 748 -17.23 -11.10 -8.50
CA VAL A 748 -17.61 -12.49 -8.79
C VAL A 748 -18.65 -12.56 -9.90
N HIS A 749 -19.64 -11.66 -9.88
CA HIS A 749 -20.68 -11.59 -10.90
C HIS A 749 -20.13 -11.26 -12.29
N THR A 750 -18.96 -10.63 -12.42
CA THR A 750 -18.36 -10.36 -13.74
C THR A 750 -18.05 -11.66 -14.50
N ASN A 751 -17.53 -12.67 -13.79
CA ASN A 751 -17.24 -13.97 -14.39
C ASN A 751 -18.53 -14.75 -14.69
N VAL A 752 -19.56 -14.60 -13.84
CA VAL A 752 -20.88 -15.22 -14.05
C VAL A 752 -21.55 -14.66 -15.31
N VAL A 753 -21.50 -13.35 -15.51
CA VAL A 753 -22.06 -12.69 -16.71
C VAL A 753 -21.37 -13.19 -17.98
N ARG A 754 -20.04 -13.34 -17.97
CA ARG A 754 -19.30 -13.93 -19.11
C ARG A 754 -19.73 -15.38 -19.37
N CYS A 755 -19.81 -16.19 -18.32
CA CYS A 755 -20.29 -17.58 -18.39
C CYS A 755 -21.68 -17.68 -19.05
N LEU A 756 -22.65 -16.91 -18.54
CA LEU A 756 -24.03 -16.91 -19.03
C LEU A 756 -24.13 -16.45 -20.49
N SER A 757 -23.37 -15.44 -20.89
CA SER A 757 -23.37 -14.96 -22.28
C SER A 757 -22.91 -16.06 -23.25
N SER A 758 -21.84 -16.78 -22.92
CA SER A 758 -21.33 -17.87 -23.76
C SER A 758 -22.26 -19.08 -23.77
N LEU A 759 -22.84 -19.45 -22.61
CA LEU A 759 -23.85 -20.51 -22.51
C LEU A 759 -25.12 -20.20 -23.30
N MET A 760 -25.63 -18.97 -23.23
CA MET A 760 -26.81 -18.56 -24.01
C MET A 760 -26.53 -18.65 -25.51
N GLN A 761 -25.35 -18.26 -25.97
CA GLN A 761 -24.98 -18.38 -27.39
C GLN A 761 -24.87 -19.84 -27.86
N LEU A 762 -24.46 -20.76 -26.99
CA LEU A 762 -24.47 -22.20 -27.24
C LEU A 762 -25.91 -22.76 -27.32
N LEU A 763 -26.79 -22.32 -26.41
CA LEU A 763 -28.20 -22.75 -26.36
C LEU A 763 -29.03 -22.17 -27.53
N LEU A 764 -28.70 -20.97 -27.98
CA LEU A 764 -29.39 -20.22 -29.04
C LEU A 764 -28.84 -20.53 -30.44
N GLN A 765 -28.16 -21.67 -30.61
CA GLN A 765 -27.95 -22.25 -31.94
C GLN A 765 -29.28 -22.81 -32.46
N PRO A 766 -29.67 -22.58 -33.73
CA PRO A 766 -31.00 -22.94 -34.23
C PRO A 766 -31.42 -24.39 -33.96
N GLU A 767 -30.49 -25.33 -34.13
CA GLU A 767 -30.73 -26.77 -33.91
C GLU A 767 -30.98 -27.08 -32.43
N ARG A 768 -30.13 -26.56 -31.53
CA ARG A 768 -30.28 -26.76 -30.07
C ARG A 768 -31.49 -26.03 -29.50
N HIS A 769 -31.78 -24.84 -30.01
CA HIS A 769 -32.95 -24.04 -29.63
C HIS A 769 -34.24 -24.80 -29.93
N ALA A 770 -34.32 -25.46 -31.09
CA ALA A 770 -35.48 -26.24 -31.48
C ALA A 770 -35.75 -27.45 -30.57
N LEU A 771 -34.71 -28.08 -29.99
CA LEU A 771 -34.85 -29.26 -29.14
C LEU A 771 -35.57 -28.99 -27.81
N ASN A 772 -35.39 -27.80 -27.21
CA ASN A 772 -36.04 -27.44 -25.94
C ASN A 772 -36.40 -25.95 -25.87
N LYS A 773 -37.15 -25.48 -26.88
CA LYS A 773 -37.51 -24.06 -27.07
C LYS A 773 -38.07 -23.40 -25.81
N ASN A 774 -39.00 -24.04 -25.13
CA ASN A 774 -39.68 -23.45 -23.97
C ASN A 774 -38.72 -23.21 -22.80
N ALA A 775 -37.90 -24.19 -22.43
CA ALA A 775 -36.96 -24.04 -21.32
C ALA A 775 -35.88 -23.01 -21.64
N ILE A 776 -35.39 -22.98 -22.88
CA ILE A 776 -34.37 -22.02 -23.32
C ILE A 776 -34.94 -20.60 -23.33
N ASN A 777 -36.16 -20.39 -23.86
CA ASN A 777 -36.80 -19.08 -23.87
C ASN A 777 -36.98 -18.52 -22.45
N CYS A 778 -37.51 -19.34 -21.52
CA CYS A 778 -37.66 -18.94 -20.12
C CYS A 778 -36.31 -18.55 -19.49
N PHE A 779 -35.26 -19.35 -19.72
CA PHE A 779 -33.93 -19.07 -19.19
C PHE A 779 -33.34 -17.76 -19.77
N VAL A 780 -33.51 -17.52 -21.07
CA VAL A 780 -33.05 -16.31 -21.76
C VAL A 780 -33.70 -15.06 -21.19
N VAL A 781 -35.01 -15.10 -20.95
CA VAL A 781 -35.78 -14.00 -20.35
C VAL A 781 -35.32 -13.73 -18.92
N GLU A 782 -35.14 -14.78 -18.11
CA GLU A 782 -34.67 -14.67 -16.73
C GLU A 782 -33.28 -14.03 -16.64
N VAL A 783 -32.33 -14.51 -17.44
CA VAL A 783 -30.97 -13.96 -17.49
C VAL A 783 -31.01 -12.50 -17.92
N THR A 784 -31.75 -12.19 -19.00
CA THR A 784 -31.86 -10.83 -19.54
C THR A 784 -32.39 -9.85 -18.50
N SER A 785 -33.49 -10.20 -17.81
CA SER A 785 -34.05 -9.37 -16.72
C SER A 785 -33.02 -9.11 -15.61
N LYS A 786 -32.23 -10.13 -15.24
CA LYS A 786 -31.21 -9.98 -14.21
C LYS A 786 -30.06 -9.08 -14.65
N LEU A 787 -29.61 -9.19 -15.90
CA LEU A 787 -28.57 -8.33 -16.48
C LEU A 787 -29.00 -6.85 -16.48
N ILE A 788 -30.24 -6.56 -16.88
CA ILE A 788 -30.83 -5.21 -16.82
C ILE A 788 -30.79 -4.68 -15.38
N SER A 789 -31.24 -5.48 -14.41
CA SER A 789 -31.19 -5.09 -13.00
C SER A 789 -29.76 -4.76 -12.53
N PHE A 790 -28.74 -5.49 -12.99
CA PHE A 790 -27.35 -5.17 -12.62
C PHE A 790 -26.88 -3.87 -13.24
N LEU A 791 -27.14 -3.65 -14.53
CA LEU A 791 -26.74 -2.43 -15.22
C LEU A 791 -27.25 -1.17 -14.48
N ASN A 792 -28.48 -1.23 -13.97
CA ASN A 792 -29.12 -0.13 -13.26
C ASN A 792 -28.71 0.02 -11.79
N LYS A 793 -28.41 -1.07 -11.08
CA LYS A 793 -28.26 -1.05 -9.60
C LYS A 793 -26.82 -1.20 -9.09
N THR A 794 -25.91 -1.80 -9.87
CA THR A 794 -24.54 -2.04 -9.39
C THR A 794 -23.73 -0.76 -9.31
N LYS A 795 -22.82 -0.70 -8.33
CA LYS A 795 -21.81 0.36 -8.22
C LYS A 795 -20.50 -0.02 -8.91
N SER A 796 -20.34 -1.28 -9.32
CA SER A 796 -19.14 -1.78 -9.97
C SER A 796 -19.15 -1.44 -11.47
N PHE A 797 -18.36 -0.44 -11.87
CA PHE A 797 -18.11 -0.18 -13.29
C PHE A 797 -17.61 -1.42 -14.03
N LYS A 798 -16.87 -2.30 -13.33
CA LYS A 798 -16.37 -3.55 -13.90
C LYS A 798 -17.53 -4.47 -14.30
N LEU A 799 -18.51 -4.62 -13.41
CA LEU A 799 -19.72 -5.41 -13.69
C LEU A 799 -20.54 -4.79 -14.82
N GLN A 800 -20.75 -3.47 -14.80
CA GLN A 800 -21.51 -2.77 -15.85
C GLN A 800 -20.93 -3.02 -17.25
N TRP A 801 -19.61 -2.85 -17.44
CA TRP A 801 -19.05 -3.05 -18.78
C TRP A 801 -19.06 -4.52 -19.22
N ASN A 802 -19.00 -5.48 -18.29
CA ASN A 802 -19.18 -6.91 -18.61
C ASN A 802 -20.64 -7.22 -19.00
N VAL A 803 -21.62 -6.61 -18.33
CA VAL A 803 -23.04 -6.70 -18.72
C VAL A 803 -23.27 -6.13 -20.12
N CYS A 804 -22.75 -4.94 -20.41
CA CYS A 804 -22.85 -4.38 -21.76
C CYS A 804 -22.16 -5.26 -22.81
N SER A 805 -20.99 -5.81 -22.52
CA SER A 805 -20.30 -6.75 -23.42
C SER A 805 -21.11 -8.03 -23.67
N ALA A 806 -21.79 -8.55 -22.64
CA ALA A 806 -22.70 -9.68 -22.79
C ALA A 806 -23.88 -9.33 -23.69
N PHE A 807 -24.52 -8.16 -23.50
CA PHE A 807 -25.59 -7.71 -24.38
C PHE A 807 -25.15 -7.54 -25.82
N SER A 808 -23.98 -6.94 -26.08
CA SER A 808 -23.47 -6.82 -27.44
C SER A 808 -23.34 -8.19 -28.13
N SER A 809 -22.85 -9.20 -27.41
CA SER A 809 -22.71 -10.54 -27.99
C SER A 809 -24.04 -11.30 -28.14
N LEU A 810 -25.03 -11.01 -27.28
CA LEU A 810 -26.35 -11.63 -27.35
C LEU A 810 -27.23 -10.99 -28.42
N LEU A 811 -27.20 -9.66 -28.56
CA LEU A 811 -27.96 -8.90 -29.55
C LEU A 811 -27.50 -9.16 -30.99
N SER A 812 -26.29 -9.69 -31.19
CA SER A 812 -25.86 -10.21 -32.49
C SER A 812 -26.47 -11.58 -32.86
N ASN A 813 -27.08 -12.30 -31.91
CA ASN A 813 -27.67 -13.62 -32.16
C ASN A 813 -29.15 -13.49 -32.58
N GLU A 814 -29.50 -14.02 -33.75
CA GLU A 814 -30.86 -13.88 -34.29
C GLU A 814 -31.94 -14.60 -33.48
N CYS A 815 -31.62 -15.77 -32.90
CA CYS A 815 -32.52 -16.51 -32.01
C CYS A 815 -32.75 -15.76 -30.70
N TYR A 816 -31.72 -15.13 -30.13
CA TYR A 816 -31.87 -14.26 -28.95
C TYR A 816 -32.90 -13.15 -29.21
N LEU A 817 -32.76 -12.46 -30.35
CA LEU A 817 -33.68 -11.39 -30.74
C LEU A 817 -35.11 -11.90 -30.89
N LEU A 818 -35.33 -13.06 -31.51
CA LEU A 818 -36.66 -13.65 -31.64
C LEU A 818 -37.31 -13.90 -30.27
N VAL A 819 -36.54 -14.41 -29.30
CA VAL A 819 -37.05 -14.67 -27.95
C VAL A 819 -37.38 -13.38 -27.20
N VAL A 820 -36.48 -12.40 -27.20
CA VAL A 820 -36.66 -11.18 -26.39
C VAL A 820 -37.72 -10.26 -27.01
N CYS A 821 -37.90 -10.25 -28.33
CA CYS A 821 -38.97 -9.49 -28.99
C CYS A 821 -40.39 -9.97 -28.66
N GLU A 822 -40.56 -11.21 -28.17
CA GLU A 822 -41.86 -11.67 -27.62
C GLU A 822 -42.21 -10.95 -26.30
N HIS A 823 -41.25 -10.24 -25.68
CA HIS A 823 -41.38 -9.54 -24.41
C HIS A 823 -41.03 -8.04 -24.53
N LEU A 824 -41.90 -7.25 -25.17
CA LEU A 824 -41.67 -5.82 -25.45
C LEU A 824 -41.26 -4.97 -24.21
N ILE A 825 -41.83 -5.23 -23.03
CA ILE A 825 -41.45 -4.51 -21.80
C ILE A 825 -39.97 -4.73 -21.47
N LEU A 826 -39.48 -5.96 -21.62
CA LEU A 826 -38.10 -6.33 -21.34
C LEU A 826 -37.12 -5.68 -22.32
N VAL A 827 -37.51 -5.60 -23.60
CA VAL A 827 -36.76 -4.87 -24.63
C VAL A 827 -36.60 -3.40 -24.24
N ASN A 828 -37.72 -2.75 -23.90
CA ASN A 828 -37.73 -1.33 -23.54
C ASN A 828 -36.88 -1.05 -22.29
N GLU A 829 -37.00 -1.88 -21.25
CA GLU A 829 -36.16 -1.74 -20.04
C GLU A 829 -34.67 -1.89 -20.36
N MET A 830 -34.30 -2.87 -21.19
CA MET A 830 -32.90 -3.09 -21.60
C MET A 830 -32.34 -1.88 -22.33
N GLN A 831 -33.12 -1.31 -23.25
CA GLN A 831 -32.70 -0.16 -24.05
C GLN A 831 -32.53 1.09 -23.20
N VAL A 832 -33.51 1.43 -22.36
CA VAL A 832 -33.42 2.57 -21.45
C VAL A 832 -32.19 2.42 -20.55
N SER A 833 -31.92 1.21 -20.06
CA SER A 833 -30.76 0.92 -19.23
C SER A 833 -29.42 1.10 -19.97
N LEU A 834 -29.33 0.61 -21.21
CA LEU A 834 -28.16 0.80 -22.07
C LEU A 834 -27.96 2.27 -22.43
N PHE A 835 -29.02 2.98 -22.82
CA PHE A 835 -28.97 4.40 -23.14
C PHE A 835 -28.54 5.25 -21.93
N ASN A 836 -29.06 4.95 -20.73
CA ASN A 836 -28.61 5.58 -19.49
C ASN A 836 -27.13 5.29 -19.19
N ALA A 837 -26.65 4.08 -19.48
CA ALA A 837 -25.23 3.74 -19.32
C ALA A 837 -24.32 4.52 -20.28
N ILE A 838 -24.81 4.87 -21.48
CA ILE A 838 -24.11 5.74 -22.44
C ILE A 838 -24.03 7.17 -21.89
N THR A 839 -25.17 7.76 -21.51
CA THR A 839 -25.27 9.18 -21.18
C THR A 839 -24.76 9.53 -19.78
N SER A 840 -25.04 8.67 -18.80
CA SER A 840 -24.87 9.00 -17.37
C SER A 840 -23.63 8.38 -16.73
N SER A 841 -23.01 7.37 -17.35
CA SER A 841 -21.84 6.71 -16.75
C SER A 841 -20.60 7.61 -16.73
N LYS A 842 -19.87 7.58 -15.61
CA LYS A 842 -18.55 8.20 -15.47
C LYS A 842 -17.43 7.34 -16.08
N SER A 843 -17.70 6.07 -16.38
CA SER A 843 -16.70 5.14 -16.90
C SER A 843 -16.74 5.11 -18.42
N HIS A 844 -15.70 5.63 -19.06
CA HIS A 844 -15.54 5.57 -20.52
C HIS A 844 -15.68 4.14 -21.05
N LYS A 845 -15.16 3.13 -20.34
CA LYS A 845 -15.29 1.73 -20.75
C LYS A 845 -16.75 1.26 -20.73
N VAL A 846 -17.55 1.65 -19.74
CA VAL A 846 -18.99 1.31 -19.71
C VAL A 846 -19.70 1.96 -20.90
N GLN A 847 -19.42 3.24 -21.18
CA GLN A 847 -20.02 3.95 -22.31
C GLN A 847 -19.71 3.26 -23.65
N ALA A 848 -18.44 2.91 -23.91
CA ALA A 848 -18.03 2.28 -25.15
C ALA A 848 -18.76 0.95 -25.40
N PHE A 849 -18.83 0.08 -24.39
CA PHE A 849 -19.50 -1.21 -24.53
C PHE A 849 -21.03 -1.10 -24.54
N ALA A 850 -21.61 -0.08 -23.88
CA ALA A 850 -23.05 0.17 -23.94
C ALA A 850 -23.49 0.66 -25.33
N VAL A 851 -22.71 1.57 -25.94
CA VAL A 851 -22.90 2.03 -27.33
C VAL A 851 -22.82 0.85 -28.29
N ASP A 852 -21.78 0.04 -28.17
CA ASP A 852 -21.59 -1.15 -28.99
C ASP A 852 -22.79 -2.09 -28.90
N ALA A 853 -23.27 -2.40 -27.69
CA ALA A 853 -24.44 -3.24 -27.49
C ALA A 853 -25.71 -2.68 -28.13
N LEU A 854 -25.99 -1.38 -27.93
CA LEU A 854 -27.18 -0.73 -28.47
C LEU A 854 -27.19 -0.69 -30.01
N CYS A 855 -26.01 -0.58 -30.63
CA CYS A 855 -25.85 -0.43 -32.09
C CYS A 855 -25.29 -1.69 -32.79
N THR A 856 -25.36 -2.87 -32.17
CA THR A 856 -24.77 -4.10 -32.74
C THR A 856 -25.53 -4.62 -33.98
N SER A 857 -26.87 -4.64 -33.98
CA SER A 857 -27.67 -5.34 -35.00
C SER A 857 -28.13 -4.45 -36.17
N GLU A 858 -27.63 -4.73 -37.38
CA GLU A 858 -27.92 -3.96 -38.60
C GLU A 858 -29.32 -4.23 -39.19
N LYS A 859 -29.83 -5.46 -39.04
CA LYS A 859 -31.04 -5.93 -39.76
C LYS A 859 -32.37 -5.74 -39.03
N ARG A 860 -32.37 -5.37 -37.74
CA ARG A 860 -33.58 -5.36 -36.91
C ARG A 860 -33.72 -4.11 -36.03
N MET A 861 -33.10 -3.00 -36.43
CA MET A 861 -33.40 -1.71 -35.80
C MET A 861 -34.85 -1.25 -35.97
N PHE A 862 -35.65 -1.95 -36.78
CA PHE A 862 -37.08 -1.67 -36.98
C PHE A 862 -38.04 -2.24 -35.92
N TYR A 863 -37.66 -3.27 -35.16
CA TYR A 863 -38.58 -3.98 -34.27
C TYR A 863 -38.37 -3.71 -32.78
N LEU A 864 -37.33 -2.94 -32.43
CA LEU A 864 -36.90 -2.82 -31.04
C LEU A 864 -37.14 -1.43 -30.44
N PHE A 865 -37.34 -0.36 -31.22
CA PHE A 865 -37.09 1.02 -30.74
C PHE A 865 -38.35 1.83 -30.47
N ASP A 866 -38.62 2.15 -29.20
CA ASP A 866 -39.42 3.32 -28.78
C ASP A 866 -38.55 4.60 -28.65
N LEU A 867 -37.21 4.46 -28.65
CA LEU A 867 -36.25 5.58 -28.59
C LEU A 867 -35.97 6.14 -29.99
N ASN A 868 -36.06 7.46 -30.16
CA ASN A 868 -35.75 8.13 -31.43
C ASN A 868 -34.27 7.93 -31.80
N ILE A 869 -33.99 7.37 -32.99
CA ILE A 869 -32.65 7.13 -33.53
C ILE A 869 -31.83 8.43 -33.55
N GLU A 870 -32.48 9.57 -33.87
CA GLU A 870 -31.85 10.90 -33.84
C GLU A 870 -31.34 11.24 -32.44
N GLN A 871 -32.12 10.95 -31.40
CA GLN A 871 -31.74 11.21 -30.00
C GLN A 871 -30.51 10.40 -29.58
N ILE A 872 -30.40 9.15 -30.07
CA ILE A 872 -29.23 8.29 -29.83
C ILE A 872 -28.01 8.89 -30.52
N PHE A 873 -28.15 9.29 -31.79
CA PHE A 873 -27.08 9.91 -32.56
C PHE A 873 -26.57 11.19 -31.89
N ASP A 874 -27.47 12.09 -31.49
CA ASP A 874 -27.12 13.35 -30.83
C ASP A 874 -26.39 13.12 -29.50
N SER A 875 -26.87 12.17 -28.71
CA SER A 875 -26.28 11.84 -27.41
C SER A 875 -24.86 11.28 -27.56
N ILE A 876 -24.65 10.36 -28.50
CA ILE A 876 -23.32 9.78 -28.76
C ILE A 876 -22.38 10.85 -29.33
N SER A 877 -22.85 11.67 -30.27
CA SER A 877 -22.08 12.76 -30.89
C SER A 877 -21.61 13.77 -29.84
N LYS A 878 -22.51 14.20 -28.95
CA LYS A 878 -22.19 15.09 -27.84
C LYS A 878 -21.12 14.50 -26.92
N ILE A 879 -21.28 13.25 -26.52
CA ILE A 879 -20.31 12.56 -25.64
C ILE A 879 -18.94 12.45 -26.30
N LEU A 880 -18.90 12.11 -27.59
CA LEU A 880 -17.67 11.98 -28.36
C LEU A 880 -16.87 13.29 -28.36
N VAL A 881 -17.55 14.41 -28.62
CA VAL A 881 -16.94 15.75 -28.69
C VAL A 881 -16.52 16.25 -27.31
N GLU A 882 -17.39 16.16 -26.30
CA GLU A 882 -17.13 16.71 -24.98
C GLU A 882 -16.06 15.96 -24.19
N ARG A 883 -15.97 14.63 -24.37
CA ARG A 883 -15.15 13.77 -23.48
C ARG A 883 -13.88 13.21 -24.10
N HIS A 884 -13.68 13.29 -25.42
CA HIS A 884 -12.51 12.69 -26.08
C HIS A 884 -11.16 13.08 -25.44
N SER A 885 -10.96 14.37 -25.14
CA SER A 885 -9.74 14.89 -24.52
C SER A 885 -9.50 14.37 -23.09
N LEU A 886 -10.58 13.96 -22.40
CA LEU A 886 -10.56 13.45 -21.02
C LEU A 886 -10.30 11.94 -20.96
N VAL A 887 -10.31 11.23 -22.10
CA VAL A 887 -10.11 9.77 -22.12
C VAL A 887 -8.62 9.44 -22.00
N LEU A 888 -8.31 8.58 -21.02
CA LEU A 888 -6.98 8.02 -20.79
C LEU A 888 -6.42 7.37 -22.07
N PRO A 889 -5.13 7.60 -22.41
CA PRO A 889 -4.51 7.04 -23.62
C PRO A 889 -4.68 5.53 -23.76
N THR A 890 -4.70 4.78 -22.65
CA THR A 890 -4.81 3.32 -22.64
C THR A 890 -6.14 2.76 -23.15
N ILE A 891 -7.23 3.55 -23.11
CA ILE A 891 -8.58 3.10 -23.51
C ILE A 891 -9.12 3.95 -24.67
N ARG A 892 -8.47 5.08 -24.99
CA ARG A 892 -8.92 6.04 -26.00
C ARG A 892 -9.27 5.39 -27.33
N ASN A 893 -8.42 4.50 -27.85
CA ASN A 893 -8.67 3.83 -29.13
C ASN A 893 -9.95 3.00 -29.10
N ILE A 894 -10.10 2.10 -28.11
CA ILE A 894 -11.30 1.25 -27.95
C ILE A 894 -12.57 2.09 -27.81
N TRP A 895 -12.48 3.21 -27.07
CA TRP A 895 -13.61 4.11 -26.86
C TRP A 895 -14.02 4.81 -28.15
N VAL A 896 -13.05 5.42 -28.85
CA VAL A 896 -13.25 6.09 -30.14
C VAL A 896 -13.78 5.11 -31.18
N ASP A 897 -13.22 3.90 -31.26
CA ASP A 897 -13.62 2.85 -32.20
C ASP A 897 -15.10 2.52 -32.08
N LYS A 898 -15.55 2.22 -30.85
CA LYS A 898 -16.93 1.80 -30.61
C LYS A 898 -17.93 2.92 -30.88
N LEU A 899 -17.61 4.15 -30.48
CA LEU A 899 -18.48 5.31 -30.72
C LEU A 899 -18.56 5.69 -32.20
N CYS A 900 -17.42 5.73 -32.90
CA CYS A 900 -17.40 6.07 -34.33
C CYS A 900 -18.09 4.99 -35.18
N ASN A 901 -17.88 3.70 -34.87
CA ASN A 901 -18.58 2.61 -35.55
C ASN A 901 -20.10 2.68 -35.33
N ALA A 902 -20.55 3.00 -34.11
CA ALA A 902 -21.97 3.15 -33.83
C ALA A 902 -22.59 4.33 -34.59
N LEU A 903 -21.96 5.50 -34.57
CA LEU A 903 -22.42 6.66 -35.34
C LEU A 903 -22.44 6.35 -36.84
N HIS A 904 -21.38 5.73 -37.37
CA HIS A 904 -21.34 5.29 -38.77
C HIS A 904 -22.52 4.37 -39.12
N LYS A 905 -22.84 3.38 -38.27
CA LYS A 905 -24.01 2.50 -38.47
C LYS A 905 -25.33 3.28 -38.44
N LEU A 906 -25.48 4.22 -37.51
CA LEU A 906 -26.70 5.03 -37.40
C LEU A 906 -26.96 5.88 -38.65
N THR A 907 -25.91 6.36 -39.33
CA THR A 907 -26.05 7.11 -40.60
C THR A 907 -26.61 6.30 -41.79
N TYR A 908 -26.71 4.97 -41.66
CA TYR A 908 -27.41 4.15 -42.66
C TYR A 908 -28.89 3.99 -42.37
N LEU A 909 -29.35 4.37 -41.17
CA LEU A 909 -30.75 4.27 -40.78
C LEU A 909 -31.53 5.58 -40.89
N PHE A 910 -30.85 6.70 -40.75
CA PHE A 910 -31.43 8.01 -40.95
C PHE A 910 -30.36 8.95 -41.50
N GLU A 911 -30.79 9.96 -42.24
CA GLU A 911 -29.90 11.00 -42.75
C GLU A 911 -29.75 12.10 -41.68
N PRO A 912 -28.56 12.28 -41.09
CA PRO A 912 -28.33 13.32 -40.10
C PRO A 912 -28.41 14.70 -40.75
N SER A 913 -29.05 15.66 -40.06
CA SER A 913 -29.16 17.04 -40.53
C SER A 913 -27.80 17.74 -40.62
N GLU A 914 -27.71 18.82 -41.39
CA GLU A 914 -26.49 19.64 -41.45
C GLU A 914 -26.02 20.11 -40.07
N GLU A 915 -26.96 20.42 -39.16
CA GLU A 915 -26.64 20.86 -37.80
C GLU A 915 -26.02 19.73 -36.96
N GLN A 916 -26.57 18.51 -37.06
CA GLN A 916 -26.02 17.33 -36.39
C GLN A 916 -24.61 16.97 -36.89
N ILE A 917 -24.37 17.12 -38.20
CA ILE A 917 -23.03 16.94 -38.78
C ILE A 917 -22.08 18.04 -38.30
N LYS A 918 -22.53 19.30 -38.24
CA LYS A 918 -21.74 20.44 -37.73
C LYS A 918 -21.26 20.22 -36.30
N ASN A 919 -22.10 19.64 -35.45
CA ASN A 919 -21.77 19.35 -34.05
C ASN A 919 -20.60 18.37 -33.88
N LEU A 920 -20.30 17.54 -34.89
CA LEU A 920 -19.19 16.57 -34.87
C LEU A 920 -17.86 17.13 -35.38
N LEU A 921 -17.82 18.28 -36.05
CA LEU A 921 -16.58 18.85 -36.59
C LEU A 921 -15.46 19.04 -35.55
N PRO A 922 -15.72 19.54 -34.32
CA PRO A 922 -14.66 19.75 -33.33
C PRO A 922 -13.87 18.48 -32.97
N PHE A 923 -14.51 17.30 -33.08
CA PHE A 923 -13.83 16.02 -32.87
C PHE A 923 -12.86 15.71 -34.01
N PHE A 924 -13.24 15.96 -35.26
CA PHE A 924 -12.39 15.73 -36.44
C PHE A 924 -11.28 16.78 -36.62
N GLU A 925 -11.39 17.94 -35.98
CA GLU A 925 -10.36 18.98 -35.94
C GLU A 925 -9.24 18.69 -34.93
N TYR A 926 -9.48 17.80 -33.97
CA TYR A 926 -8.44 17.31 -33.05
C TYR A 926 -7.43 16.46 -33.84
N THR A 927 -6.22 17.02 -34.04
CA THR A 927 -5.26 16.70 -35.12
C THR A 927 -4.46 15.38 -34.97
N GLU A 928 -5.03 14.32 -34.38
CA GLU A 928 -4.32 13.03 -34.19
C GLU A 928 -5.20 11.78 -34.39
N ILE A 929 -6.35 11.86 -35.06
CA ILE A 929 -7.23 10.70 -35.22
C ILE A 929 -6.94 9.96 -36.55
N ASN A 930 -5.86 9.17 -36.57
CA ASN A 930 -5.55 8.21 -37.65
C ASN A 930 -6.26 6.86 -37.46
N ASN A 931 -7.37 6.84 -36.74
CA ASN A 931 -8.06 5.59 -36.40
C ASN A 931 -9.10 5.22 -37.46
N GLU A 932 -9.06 3.99 -37.97
CA GLU A 932 -9.83 3.53 -39.13
C GLU A 932 -11.35 3.78 -39.01
N PRO A 933 -12.02 3.49 -37.87
CA PRO A 933 -13.45 3.76 -37.70
C PRO A 933 -13.82 5.25 -37.80
N ALA A 934 -12.98 6.13 -37.26
CA ALA A 934 -13.21 7.57 -37.32
C ALA A 934 -13.06 8.09 -38.75
N VAL A 935 -12.10 7.56 -39.52
CA VAL A 935 -11.92 7.91 -40.94
C VAL A 935 -13.13 7.45 -41.77
N LYS A 936 -13.60 6.21 -41.59
CA LYS A 936 -14.79 5.68 -42.27
C LYS A 936 -16.04 6.49 -41.96
N MET A 937 -16.23 6.85 -40.69
CA MET A 937 -17.33 7.72 -40.27
C MET A 937 -17.24 9.10 -40.94
N LYS A 938 -16.05 9.71 -40.95
CA LYS A 938 -15.82 11.02 -41.60
C LYS A 938 -16.15 10.96 -43.10
N GLN A 939 -15.68 9.95 -43.81
CA GLN A 939 -15.98 9.74 -45.23
C GLN A 939 -17.48 9.60 -45.48
N ARG A 940 -18.18 8.81 -44.67
CA ARG A 940 -19.63 8.65 -44.80
C ARG A 940 -20.40 9.95 -44.58
N LEU A 941 -20.00 10.76 -43.60
CA LEU A 941 -20.59 12.08 -43.38
C LEU A 941 -20.27 13.07 -44.53
N MET A 942 -19.17 12.87 -45.24
CA MET A 942 -18.85 13.63 -46.46
C MET A 942 -19.64 13.21 -47.68
N GLU A 943 -20.07 11.95 -47.77
CA GLU A 943 -20.93 11.46 -48.85
C GLU A 943 -22.38 11.94 -48.69
N LEU A 944 -22.86 12.05 -47.46
CA LEU A 944 -24.25 12.41 -47.15
C LEU A 944 -24.56 13.89 -47.34
N ASN A 945 -23.55 14.76 -47.31
CA ASN A 945 -23.67 16.18 -47.61
C ASN A 945 -22.65 16.50 -48.70
N ASP A 946 -23.05 16.97 -49.88
CA ASP A 946 -22.15 17.49 -50.92
C ASP A 946 -21.14 18.49 -50.33
N TYR A 947 -20.00 17.96 -49.87
CA TYR A 947 -19.08 18.61 -48.93
C TYR A 947 -18.26 19.74 -49.58
N THR A 948 -18.50 19.99 -50.88
CA THR A 948 -17.89 21.05 -51.68
C THR A 948 -18.28 22.45 -51.21
N THR A 949 -19.46 22.67 -50.64
CA THR A 949 -19.92 24.02 -50.30
C THR A 949 -19.47 24.48 -48.90
N ILE A 950 -19.27 23.55 -47.97
CA ILE A 950 -18.89 23.86 -46.58
C ILE A 950 -17.36 23.93 -46.44
N VAL A 951 -16.59 23.02 -47.05
CA VAL A 951 -15.11 23.07 -46.98
C VAL A 951 -14.53 24.21 -47.82
N HIS A 952 -15.17 24.60 -48.92
CA HIS A 952 -14.71 25.74 -49.71
C HIS A 952 -14.88 27.07 -48.98
N ASN A 953 -15.92 27.21 -48.14
CA ASN A 953 -16.08 28.36 -47.24
C ASN A 953 -15.16 28.29 -46.00
N PHE A 954 -14.80 27.08 -45.54
CA PHE A 954 -13.95 26.89 -44.36
C PHE A 954 -12.46 27.06 -44.65
N SER A 955 -11.99 26.62 -45.81
CA SER A 955 -10.62 26.91 -46.29
C SER A 955 -10.40 28.41 -46.52
N GLU A 956 -11.44 29.15 -46.92
CA GLU A 956 -11.49 30.62 -46.94
C GLU A 956 -11.42 31.23 -45.52
N GLN A 957 -12.14 30.68 -44.53
CA GLN A 957 -12.09 31.17 -43.14
C GLN A 957 -10.75 30.89 -42.44
N ILE A 958 -10.11 29.75 -42.67
CA ILE A 958 -8.76 29.44 -42.16
C ILE A 958 -7.69 30.33 -42.80
N ARG A 959 -7.92 30.76 -44.05
CA ARG A 959 -7.06 31.74 -44.75
C ARG A 959 -7.27 33.18 -44.28
N ARG A 960 -8.38 33.46 -43.58
CA ARG A 960 -8.70 34.76 -42.97
C ARG A 960 -8.36 34.82 -41.48
N SER A 961 -8.13 33.67 -40.81
CA SER A 961 -7.77 33.58 -39.38
C SER A 961 -6.29 33.26 -39.10
N ARG A 962 -5.54 32.84 -40.12
CA ARG A 962 -4.06 32.96 -40.17
C ARG A 962 -3.67 34.28 -40.79
#